data_AF-A0ABD3PLF7-F1
#
_entry.id   AF-A0ABD3PLF7-F1
#
_cell.length_a   1.000
_cell.length_b   1.000
_cell.length_c   1.000
_cell.angle_alpha   90.00
_cell.angle_beta   90.00
_cell.angle_gamma   90.00
#
_symmetry.space_group_name_H-M   'P 1'
#
loop_
_entity.id
_entity.type
_entity.pdbx_description
1 polymer ?
#
loop_
_entity_poly.entity_id
_entity_poly.type
_entity_poly.pdbx_seq_one_letter_code
_entity_poly.pdbx_strand_id
1 'polypeptide(L)'
;MSAAQRLYVSPQIHLIASTMSTIEDESASLDGYFSDAPLDPKPSYPPLLSTFERCIILTNLPKVPSSKHEKLSKVVLKIVTRIGNLASYEEDEGAESSTGFCMPLNEEKDSTVGCAFVEYESAADAKKALEVLQDYRFDKNHLLKVTLYQRALDLASVAEDEFTMPEPEPYKERPNTMAWLEDSCQRDQFAVRHGNETGVYWCDGKGDAVVDYDGEREKKAGINWCDYYIQWSPKGSYFATLVPSKGVILWGGKNFEKLARFPAPGVDFVVFSPQENYIMTNNNNRNDPNAIKVFSIQSGKLLRAFPLYPKDFFDDSVSEQDRANIPPPPFQWSHDDKYLARMGKDLISIFETPTMKLLDKRSLACDGIHEFQFSPKANIIAYWAPEHKNQPAHVDLIELPSRKSLRQKNLFNVTKCSMVWQEDGEYLGVKVTRHTKSKKTLYNNLELFRVNEPGIPVEMLDIKDAVMAFAWEPTGSRFAIIHAENPTSTKVNVSFYDMFRVSSEAEKKKIKKSSDKQIIAEVNKVETLEGKQCNCIFWSPAGRTIILASLGDSASGTLEFYDVENKTLTVKEHYRANQVLWDPSGRTVATTVSQPIGGGHFKFAMDNGYILWTFQGKQLSQASFETFYQFQWRPREKLFSKEEVAEVAKNIKKYEKQFNAFDEAKKRRLRLEETKEKRKSRATFRATLARLKEWRARQKQERMALLGGYDSEDEDNFVIKEVVMETVLSSKEELITGA
;
A
#
# COMPACT_ATOMS: atom_id res chain seq x y z
N MET A 1 -48.04 10.41 53.41
CA MET A 1 -47.70 11.80 53.75
C MET A 1 -47.63 12.58 52.46
N SER A 2 -48.35 13.67 52.21
CA SER A 2 -49.56 14.25 52.83
C SER A 2 -50.25 15.05 51.70
N ALA A 3 -51.57 15.24 51.74
CA ALA A 3 -52.41 15.84 50.68
C ALA A 3 -51.70 16.93 49.82
N ALA A 4 -51.74 16.88 48.48
CA ALA A 4 -52.89 16.54 47.65
C ALA A 4 -52.66 15.48 46.55
N GLN A 5 -53.71 14.69 46.27
CA GLN A 5 -53.85 13.76 45.15
C GLN A 5 -55.26 13.94 44.54
N ARG A 6 -55.44 13.44 43.29
CA ARG A 6 -56.65 13.49 42.42
C ARG A 6 -56.74 14.82 41.64
N LEU A 7 -56.84 14.85 40.30
CA LEU A 7 -57.16 13.83 39.27
C LEU A 7 -56.00 13.76 38.24
N TYR A 8 -55.43 12.61 37.84
CA TYR A 8 -55.97 11.49 37.03
C TYR A 8 -55.94 11.67 35.48
N VAL A 9 -54.76 12.05 34.92
CA VAL A 9 -54.03 11.55 33.70
C VAL A 9 -54.77 11.19 32.36
N SER A 10 -54.15 11.48 31.19
CA SER A 10 -54.60 11.20 29.78
C SER A 10 -54.08 9.84 29.22
N PRO A 11 -53.90 9.54 27.89
CA PRO A 11 -53.19 8.31 27.35
C PRO A 11 -52.06 8.50 26.27
N GLN A 12 -51.17 7.51 26.01
CA GLN A 12 -50.38 7.31 24.73
C GLN A 12 -49.75 5.89 24.49
N ILE A 13 -49.12 5.68 23.30
CA ILE A 13 -47.92 4.83 22.92
C ILE A 13 -47.90 3.32 23.29
N HIS A 14 -47.42 2.35 22.48
CA HIS A 14 -46.82 2.25 21.13
C HIS A 14 -47.20 0.84 20.53
N LEU A 15 -47.54 0.69 19.24
CA LEU A 15 -46.67 0.27 18.11
C LEU A 15 -46.46 -1.26 17.98
N ILE A 16 -46.32 -1.74 16.72
CA ILE A 16 -45.89 -3.08 16.23
C ILE A 16 -46.99 -4.14 15.90
N ALA A 17 -47.34 -4.16 14.62
CA ALA A 17 -47.36 -5.29 13.65
C ALA A 17 -48.01 -6.68 13.91
N SER A 18 -48.48 -7.24 12.77
CA SER A 18 -48.72 -8.66 12.41
C SER A 18 -49.90 -9.44 12.99
N THR A 19 -51.00 -9.46 12.22
CA THR A 19 -51.72 -10.65 11.73
C THR A 19 -51.67 -11.96 12.55
N MET A 20 -52.78 -12.29 13.23
CA MET A 20 -53.49 -13.59 13.12
C MET A 20 -54.80 -13.59 13.93
N SER A 21 -55.56 -14.69 13.84
CA SER A 21 -56.76 -15.05 14.63
C SER A 21 -57.95 -14.08 14.63
N THR A 22 -58.71 -14.12 13.55
CA THR A 22 -60.18 -14.08 13.63
C THR A 22 -60.73 -15.33 14.37
N ILE A 23 -61.96 -15.27 14.88
CA ILE A 23 -62.85 -16.40 15.29
C ILE A 23 -62.82 -16.87 16.77
N GLU A 24 -61.96 -16.35 17.66
CA GLU A 24 -62.30 -16.41 19.10
C GLU A 24 -63.41 -15.40 19.47
N ASP A 25 -63.50 -14.30 18.71
CA ASP A 25 -64.47 -13.20 18.88
C ASP A 25 -65.97 -13.56 18.69
N GLU A 26 -66.31 -14.76 18.20
CA GLU A 26 -67.71 -15.22 18.15
C GLU A 26 -68.09 -16.11 19.34
N SER A 27 -67.10 -16.68 20.05
CA SER A 27 -67.30 -17.76 21.04
C SER A 27 -67.56 -17.29 22.49
N ALA A 28 -67.26 -16.03 22.81
CA ALA A 28 -67.40 -15.47 24.17
C ALA A 28 -68.63 -14.55 24.35
N SER A 29 -69.52 -14.48 23.35
CA SER A 29 -70.76 -13.68 23.39
C SER A 29 -71.84 -14.21 24.34
N LEU A 30 -71.52 -15.22 25.17
CA LEU A 30 -72.46 -16.00 25.95
C LEU A 30 -71.87 -16.57 27.26
N ASP A 31 -71.16 -15.77 28.05
CA ASP A 31 -71.24 -15.89 29.52
C ASP A 31 -70.79 -14.62 30.24
N GLY A 32 -71.49 -14.21 31.30
CA GLY A 32 -71.18 -12.97 32.03
C GLY A 32 -72.36 -12.15 32.57
N TYR A 33 -73.60 -12.65 32.47
CA TYR A 33 -74.77 -12.04 33.15
C TYR A 33 -74.71 -12.18 34.70
N PHE A 34 -73.65 -12.81 35.23
CA PHE A 34 -73.35 -12.96 36.65
C PHE A 34 -71.84 -12.85 36.89
N SER A 35 -71.35 -11.67 37.28
CA SER A 35 -70.08 -11.58 38.03
C SER A 35 -70.13 -10.37 38.96
N ASP A 36 -69.99 -10.59 40.27
CA ASP A 36 -70.02 -9.57 41.32
C ASP A 36 -68.70 -8.75 41.40
N ALA A 37 -68.12 -8.42 40.25
CA ALA A 37 -66.93 -7.59 40.15
C ALA A 37 -67.35 -6.11 40.09
N PRO A 38 -66.94 -5.25 41.04
CA PRO A 38 -67.33 -3.84 41.02
C PRO A 38 -66.73 -3.11 39.82
N LEU A 39 -67.59 -2.46 39.05
CA LEU A 39 -67.21 -1.55 37.95
C LEU A 39 -66.49 -0.32 38.51
N ASP A 40 -65.16 -0.33 38.46
CA ASP A 40 -64.32 0.83 38.76
C ASP A 40 -63.30 1.03 37.63
N PRO A 41 -63.61 1.86 36.61
CA PRO A 41 -62.77 2.01 35.43
C PRO A 41 -61.52 2.83 35.76
N LYS A 42 -60.39 2.16 35.99
CA LYS A 42 -59.08 2.81 35.97
C LYS A 42 -58.78 3.26 34.52
N PRO A 43 -58.57 4.56 34.24
CA PRO A 43 -58.24 4.97 32.89
C PRO A 43 -56.80 4.55 32.54
N SER A 44 -56.57 4.22 31.27
CA SER A 44 -55.27 3.81 30.71
C SER A 44 -54.42 5.04 30.37
N TYR A 45 -53.11 5.02 30.64
CA TYR A 45 -52.30 6.25 30.83
C TYR A 45 -50.99 6.36 30.00
N PRO A 46 -50.47 7.59 29.74
CA PRO A 46 -49.37 7.85 28.81
C PRO A 46 -48.01 7.27 29.23
N PRO A 47 -47.31 6.59 28.30
CA PRO A 47 -45.86 6.38 28.33
C PRO A 47 -45.06 7.67 28.12
N LEU A 48 -45.29 8.66 28.99
CA LEU A 48 -44.57 9.93 29.16
C LEU A 48 -43.34 10.10 28.25
N LEU A 49 -43.44 10.96 27.23
CA LEU A 49 -42.35 11.19 26.27
C LEU A 49 -41.10 11.72 27.01
N SER A 50 -40.13 10.83 27.22
CA SER A 50 -38.92 11.11 28.00
C SER A 50 -37.88 11.94 27.24
N THR A 51 -38.11 12.23 25.95
CA THR A 51 -37.17 12.91 25.05
C THR A 51 -37.77 14.19 24.48
N PHE A 52 -37.43 15.33 25.08
CA PHE A 52 -37.78 16.70 24.64
C PHE A 52 -37.03 17.14 23.35
N GLU A 53 -36.87 16.25 22.37
CA GLU A 53 -36.14 16.47 21.11
C GLU A 53 -36.88 17.40 20.14
N ARG A 54 -38.16 17.67 20.41
CA ARG A 54 -39.04 18.56 19.65
C ARG A 54 -38.96 20.02 20.12
N CYS A 55 -38.35 20.25 21.28
CA CYS A 55 -38.34 21.55 21.95
C CYS A 55 -37.04 22.32 21.68
N ILE A 56 -37.19 23.56 21.23
CA ILE A 56 -36.10 24.54 21.13
C ILE A 56 -36.31 25.68 22.13
N ILE A 57 -35.21 26.24 22.59
CA ILE A 57 -35.15 27.46 23.39
C ILE A 57 -34.57 28.56 22.49
N LEU A 58 -35.36 29.61 22.26
CA LEU A 58 -34.90 30.85 21.66
C LEU A 58 -34.41 31.77 22.76
N THR A 59 -33.21 32.33 22.61
CA THR A 59 -32.59 33.26 23.57
C THR A 59 -32.15 34.55 22.87
N ASN A 60 -31.90 35.60 23.65
CA ASN A 60 -31.58 36.96 23.19
C ASN A 60 -32.74 37.67 22.47
N LEU A 61 -33.97 37.40 22.89
CA LEU A 61 -35.16 38.17 22.46
C LEU A 61 -35.24 39.52 23.22
N PRO A 62 -35.82 40.58 22.62
CA PRO A 62 -35.97 41.87 23.28
C PRO A 62 -36.78 41.78 24.58
N LYS A 63 -36.26 42.41 25.64
CA LYS A 63 -36.97 42.55 26.92
C LYS A 63 -38.00 43.67 26.82
N VAL A 64 -39.28 43.34 26.93
CA VAL A 64 -40.40 44.28 26.79
C VAL A 64 -41.32 44.21 28.00
N PRO A 65 -41.98 45.33 28.39
CA PRO A 65 -42.96 45.32 29.47
C PRO A 65 -44.22 44.54 29.06
N SER A 66 -44.99 44.07 30.06
CA SER A 66 -46.26 43.34 29.90
C SER A 66 -47.18 43.87 28.79
N SER A 67 -47.41 45.19 28.75
CA SER A 67 -48.20 45.89 27.72
C SER A 67 -47.78 45.68 26.25
N LYS A 68 -46.60 45.11 26.00
CA LYS A 68 -46.06 44.81 24.66
C LYS A 68 -45.79 43.32 24.43
N HIS A 69 -46.00 42.45 25.44
CA HIS A 69 -45.79 41.00 25.35
C HIS A 69 -46.56 40.39 24.18
N GLU A 70 -47.88 40.62 24.10
CA GLU A 70 -48.76 40.07 23.06
C GLU A 70 -48.28 40.41 21.63
N LYS A 71 -47.76 41.62 21.43
CA LYS A 71 -47.21 42.06 20.13
C LYS A 71 -45.89 41.37 19.80
N LEU A 72 -45.00 41.19 20.79
CA LEU A 72 -43.75 40.46 20.60
C LEU A 72 -44.01 38.97 20.32
N SER A 73 -44.89 38.35 21.09
CA SER A 73 -45.34 36.96 20.92
C SER A 73 -45.88 36.71 19.52
N LYS A 74 -46.76 37.58 18.99
CA LYS A 74 -47.27 37.48 17.60
C LYS A 74 -46.17 37.60 16.53
N VAL A 75 -45.12 38.40 16.76
CA VAL A 75 -43.99 38.51 15.83
C VAL A 75 -43.10 37.26 15.86
N VAL A 76 -42.77 36.75 17.05
CA VAL A 76 -41.95 35.54 17.19
C VAL A 76 -42.69 34.33 16.64
N LEU A 77 -43.98 34.15 16.98
CA LEU A 77 -44.82 33.08 16.47
C LEU A 77 -44.82 33.04 14.93
N LYS A 78 -44.92 34.21 14.26
CA LYS A 78 -44.89 34.31 12.79
C LYS A 78 -43.54 33.95 12.14
N ILE A 79 -42.43 34.08 12.87
CA ILE A 79 -41.10 33.64 12.41
C ILE A 79 -40.97 32.12 12.56
N VAL A 80 -41.46 31.59 13.68
CA VAL A 80 -41.35 30.19 14.07
C VAL A 80 -42.27 29.31 13.22
N THR A 81 -43.54 29.68 13.04
CA THR A 81 -44.51 28.92 12.20
C THR A 81 -44.17 28.90 10.71
N ARG A 82 -43.22 29.73 10.25
CA ARG A 82 -42.70 29.66 8.88
C ARG A 82 -41.83 28.42 8.63
N ILE A 83 -41.27 27.83 9.70
CA ILE A 83 -40.29 26.73 9.61
C ILE A 83 -40.97 25.37 9.69
N GLY A 84 -42.01 25.26 10.53
CA GLY A 84 -42.81 24.06 10.71
C GLY A 84 -44.03 24.32 11.59
N ASN A 85 -44.92 23.34 11.67
CA ASN A 85 -46.10 23.41 12.53
C ASN A 85 -45.70 23.27 14.01
N LEU A 86 -46.32 24.11 14.84
CA LEU A 86 -46.23 24.00 16.29
C LEU A 86 -47.13 22.88 16.80
N ALA A 87 -46.70 22.19 17.85
CA ALA A 87 -47.59 21.28 18.55
C ALA A 87 -48.79 22.06 19.11
N SER A 88 -49.98 21.48 19.02
CA SER A 88 -51.20 21.99 19.64
C SER A 88 -51.79 20.91 20.53
N TYR A 89 -52.12 21.27 21.78
CA TYR A 89 -52.79 20.37 22.71
C TYR A 89 -54.23 20.84 22.88
N GLU A 90 -55.17 19.93 22.65
CA GLU A 90 -56.57 20.10 23.02
C GLU A 90 -56.71 19.64 24.47
N GLU A 91 -57.14 20.52 25.36
CA GLU A 91 -57.51 20.19 26.75
C GLU A 91 -59.05 20.19 26.85
N ASP A 92 -59.61 19.22 27.57
CA ASP A 92 -61.05 18.99 27.63
C ASP A 92 -61.84 20.15 28.27
N GLU A 93 -62.99 20.45 27.68
CA GLU A 93 -64.07 21.33 28.16
C GLU A 93 -63.67 22.63 28.90
N GLY A 94 -63.24 23.64 28.12
CA GLY A 94 -63.53 25.05 28.43
C GLY A 94 -62.36 26.00 28.65
N ALA A 95 -61.11 25.54 28.49
CA ALA A 95 -59.91 26.39 28.48
C ALA A 95 -59.41 26.67 27.05
N GLU A 96 -58.64 27.76 26.87
CA GLU A 96 -58.06 28.13 25.57
C GLU A 96 -57.02 27.10 25.11
N SER A 97 -57.01 26.77 23.81
CA SER A 97 -56.11 25.76 23.25
C SER A 97 -54.63 26.13 23.41
N SER A 98 -53.86 25.28 24.08
CA SER A 98 -52.45 25.54 24.36
C SER A 98 -51.59 25.19 23.15
N THR A 99 -51.18 26.21 22.41
CA THR A 99 -50.12 26.07 21.39
C THR A 99 -48.78 25.88 22.07
N GLY A 100 -47.88 25.07 21.50
CA GLY A 100 -46.52 24.78 21.95
C GLY A 100 -45.55 25.97 21.88
N PHE A 101 -46.01 27.19 22.15
CA PHE A 101 -45.24 28.41 22.22
C PHE A 101 -45.44 29.07 23.59
N CYS A 102 -44.37 29.19 24.37
CA CYS A 102 -44.41 29.84 25.69
C CYS A 102 -43.31 30.90 25.80
N MET A 103 -43.67 32.14 26.16
CA MET A 103 -42.74 33.22 26.46
C MET A 103 -42.90 33.67 27.91
N PRO A 104 -42.01 33.26 28.83
CA PRO A 104 -42.15 33.57 30.25
C PRO A 104 -41.99 35.06 30.55
N LEU A 105 -42.84 35.54 31.45
CA LEU A 105 -42.76 36.85 32.09
C LEU A 105 -41.99 36.72 33.40
N ASN A 106 -41.26 37.77 33.78
CA ASN A 106 -40.64 37.87 35.09
C ASN A 106 -41.53 38.74 36.00
N GLU A 107 -42.19 38.11 36.98
CA GLU A 107 -43.13 38.75 37.91
C GLU A 107 -42.48 39.85 38.76
N GLU A 108 -41.17 39.78 39.05
CA GLU A 108 -40.47 40.81 39.84
C GLU A 108 -40.18 42.10 39.05
N LYS A 109 -40.22 42.05 37.72
CA LYS A 109 -39.75 43.15 36.85
C LYS A 109 -40.73 43.53 35.74
N ASP A 110 -41.95 43.03 35.78
CA ASP A 110 -43.05 43.24 34.82
C ASP A 110 -42.60 43.23 33.34
N SER A 111 -41.68 42.33 32.99
CA SER A 111 -41.00 42.31 31.70
C SER A 111 -40.61 40.90 31.27
N THR A 112 -40.46 40.70 29.95
CA THR A 112 -40.06 39.40 29.38
C THR A 112 -38.64 39.01 29.77
N VAL A 113 -38.42 37.73 30.05
CA VAL A 113 -37.10 37.19 30.45
C VAL A 113 -36.05 37.35 29.33
N GLY A 114 -36.50 37.42 28.07
CA GLY A 114 -35.64 37.47 26.87
C GLY A 114 -35.39 36.09 26.23
N CYS A 115 -36.18 35.09 26.63
CA CYS A 115 -36.23 33.76 26.02
C CYS A 115 -37.67 33.36 25.65
N ALA A 116 -37.81 32.38 24.77
CA ALA A 116 -39.08 31.72 24.45
C ALA A 116 -38.84 30.22 24.20
N PHE A 117 -39.79 29.41 24.63
CA PHE A 117 -39.84 27.97 24.40
C PHE A 117 -40.76 27.69 23.22
N VAL A 118 -40.34 26.77 22.35
CA VAL A 118 -41.09 26.36 21.17
C VAL A 118 -41.02 24.84 21.04
N GLU A 119 -42.18 24.21 20.90
CA GLU A 119 -42.32 22.79 20.58
C GLU A 119 -42.96 22.62 19.18
N TYR A 120 -42.26 21.89 18.31
CA TYR A 120 -42.75 21.53 16.99
C TYR A 120 -43.38 20.13 17.00
N GLU A 121 -44.26 19.83 16.03
CA GLU A 121 -44.80 18.48 15.87
C GLU A 121 -43.69 17.42 15.60
N SER A 122 -42.59 17.84 14.96
CA SER A 122 -41.49 16.98 14.52
C SER A 122 -40.11 17.44 14.99
N ALA A 123 -39.31 16.50 15.49
CA ALA A 123 -37.90 16.72 15.86
C ALA A 123 -37.00 17.08 14.66
N ALA A 124 -37.44 16.80 13.42
CA ALA A 124 -36.75 17.26 12.22
C ALA A 124 -36.88 18.78 12.03
N ASP A 125 -38.03 19.37 12.38
CA ASP A 125 -38.29 20.79 12.23
C ASP A 125 -37.63 21.62 13.34
N ALA A 126 -37.52 21.06 14.55
CA ALA A 126 -36.66 21.60 15.61
C ALA A 126 -35.18 21.72 15.17
N LYS A 127 -34.65 20.74 14.42
CA LYS A 127 -33.29 20.79 13.85
C LYS A 127 -33.16 21.82 12.72
N LYS A 128 -34.14 21.91 11.81
CA LYS A 128 -34.18 22.99 10.80
C LYS A 128 -34.23 24.38 11.43
N ALA A 129 -35.00 24.53 12.53
CA ALA A 129 -35.10 25.80 13.24
C ALA A 129 -33.76 26.23 13.85
N LEU A 130 -32.95 25.28 14.35
CA LEU A 130 -31.57 25.54 14.76
C LEU A 130 -30.71 26.02 13.59
N GLU A 131 -30.76 25.36 12.42
CA GLU A 131 -29.97 25.74 11.24
C GLU A 131 -30.37 27.11 10.66
N VAL A 132 -31.65 27.48 10.73
CA VAL A 132 -32.20 28.68 10.06
C VAL A 132 -32.25 29.92 10.97
N LEU A 133 -32.53 29.76 12.27
CA LEU A 133 -32.69 30.89 13.20
C LEU A 133 -31.44 31.20 14.03
N GLN A 134 -30.41 30.35 13.98
CA GLN A 134 -29.14 30.63 14.65
C GLN A 134 -28.45 31.87 14.05
N ASP A 135 -28.13 32.83 14.91
CA ASP A 135 -27.56 34.15 14.58
C ASP A 135 -28.45 35.00 13.63
N TYR A 136 -29.77 34.72 13.59
CA TYR A 136 -30.74 35.52 12.85
C TYR A 136 -30.89 36.93 13.48
N ARG A 137 -30.74 37.97 12.67
CA ARG A 137 -30.93 39.38 13.11
C ARG A 137 -32.41 39.71 13.28
N PHE A 138 -32.88 39.71 14.51
CA PHE A 138 -34.25 40.11 14.87
C PHE A 138 -34.41 41.65 14.88
N ASP A 139 -33.36 42.34 15.33
CA ASP A 139 -33.25 43.81 15.39
C ASP A 139 -31.76 44.20 15.27
N LYS A 140 -31.45 45.50 15.11
CA LYS A 140 -30.09 46.05 15.10
C LYS A 140 -29.24 45.57 16.28
N ASN A 141 -29.84 45.36 17.44
CA ASN A 141 -29.14 44.99 18.68
C ASN A 141 -29.35 43.51 19.09
N HIS A 142 -30.19 42.74 18.38
CA HIS A 142 -30.63 41.41 18.81
C HIS A 142 -30.38 40.35 17.73
N LEU A 143 -29.45 39.45 18.01
CA LEU A 143 -29.14 38.23 17.25
C LEU A 143 -29.72 37.04 18.00
N LEU A 144 -30.67 36.31 17.38
CA LEU A 144 -31.28 35.15 18.01
C LEU A 144 -30.25 34.03 18.17
N LYS A 145 -30.27 33.37 19.33
CA LYS A 145 -29.55 32.12 19.55
C LYS A 145 -30.53 31.01 19.86
N VAL A 146 -30.42 29.91 19.12
CA VAL A 146 -31.29 28.74 19.25
C VAL A 146 -30.53 27.66 20.00
N THR A 147 -31.18 26.95 20.91
CA THR A 147 -30.58 25.82 21.61
C THR A 147 -31.61 24.71 21.77
N LEU A 148 -31.26 23.48 21.40
CA LEU A 148 -32.10 22.31 21.63
C LEU A 148 -32.24 22.07 23.13
N TYR A 149 -33.42 21.67 23.61
CA TYR A 149 -33.69 21.54 25.04
C TYR A 149 -32.74 20.55 25.75
N GLN A 150 -32.44 19.40 25.13
CA GLN A 150 -31.41 18.47 25.63
C GLN A 150 -30.05 19.16 25.84
N ARG A 151 -29.60 19.98 24.88
CA ARG A 151 -28.32 20.70 24.99
C ARG A 151 -28.35 21.76 26.09
N ALA A 152 -29.51 22.34 26.39
CA ALA A 152 -29.66 23.28 27.51
C ALA A 152 -29.58 22.57 28.86
N LEU A 153 -30.12 21.36 28.98
CA LEU A 153 -29.93 20.51 30.17
C LEU A 153 -28.46 20.11 30.35
N ASP A 154 -27.78 19.70 29.27
CA ASP A 154 -26.33 19.42 29.31
C ASP A 154 -25.57 20.65 29.84
N LEU A 155 -25.83 21.83 29.26
CA LEU A 155 -25.17 23.09 29.65
C LEU A 155 -25.47 23.48 31.10
N ALA A 156 -26.66 23.20 31.62
CA ALA A 156 -26.98 23.41 33.04
C ALA A 156 -26.29 22.41 33.99
N SER A 157 -25.83 21.26 33.47
CA SER A 157 -25.07 20.25 34.23
C SER A 157 -23.55 20.45 34.17
N VAL A 158 -23.05 21.30 33.26
CA VAL A 158 -21.64 21.67 33.17
C VAL A 158 -21.36 22.73 34.23
N ALA A 159 -20.47 22.42 35.18
CA ALA A 159 -19.94 23.41 36.12
C ALA A 159 -19.16 24.51 35.37
N GLU A 160 -19.26 25.75 35.84
CA GLU A 160 -18.48 26.90 35.34
C GLU A 160 -17.01 26.85 35.83
N ASP A 161 -16.32 25.73 35.58
CA ASP A 161 -14.90 25.58 35.88
C ASP A 161 -14.05 26.27 34.79
N GLU A 162 -13.01 27.01 35.19
CA GLU A 162 -12.08 27.63 34.25
C GLU A 162 -11.42 26.56 33.36
N PHE A 163 -11.38 26.80 32.05
CA PHE A 163 -10.80 25.85 31.09
C PHE A 163 -9.29 25.67 31.32
N THR A 164 -8.92 24.63 32.07
CA THR A 164 -7.54 24.19 32.21
C THR A 164 -7.13 23.41 30.96
N MET A 165 -6.15 23.93 30.21
CA MET A 165 -5.57 23.21 29.09
C MET A 165 -4.99 21.86 29.58
N PRO A 166 -5.36 20.71 28.99
CA PRO A 166 -4.82 19.42 29.39
C PRO A 166 -3.30 19.41 29.28
N GLU A 167 -2.61 18.83 30.28
CA GLU A 167 -1.17 18.64 30.18
C GLU A 167 -0.84 17.77 28.96
N PRO A 168 0.12 18.17 28.11
CA PRO A 168 0.49 17.38 26.94
C PRO A 168 1.08 16.04 27.39
N GLU A 169 0.63 14.94 26.78
CA GLU A 169 1.15 13.60 27.12
C GLU A 169 2.70 13.57 27.05
N PRO A 170 3.38 13.00 28.05
CA PRO A 170 4.83 12.94 28.06
C PRO A 170 5.34 12.18 26.83
N TYR A 171 6.35 12.76 26.16
CA TYR A 171 6.89 12.23 24.91
C TYR A 171 7.40 10.79 25.10
N LYS A 172 6.75 9.85 24.39
CA LYS A 172 7.22 8.47 24.24
C LYS A 172 8.11 8.41 23.00
N GLU A 173 9.35 8.00 23.20
CA GLU A 173 10.29 7.78 22.10
C GLU A 173 9.73 6.77 21.10
N ARG A 174 9.71 7.14 19.82
CA ARG A 174 9.23 6.26 18.76
C ARG A 174 10.33 5.23 18.45
N PRO A 175 10.01 3.94 18.24
CA PRO A 175 11.02 2.93 17.95
C PRO A 175 11.75 3.26 16.64
N ASN A 176 13.08 3.09 16.62
CA ASN A 176 13.92 3.38 15.47
C ASN A 176 13.50 2.53 14.25
N THR A 177 12.82 3.16 13.28
CA THR A 177 12.35 2.52 12.04
C THR A 177 13.48 2.09 11.11
N MET A 178 14.66 2.70 11.26
CA MET A 178 15.87 2.45 10.47
C MET A 178 16.88 1.52 11.14
N ALA A 179 16.55 0.91 12.30
CA ALA A 179 17.43 0.01 13.05
C ALA A 179 17.96 -1.20 12.24
N TRP A 180 17.33 -1.52 11.11
CA TRP A 180 17.78 -2.57 10.18
C TRP A 180 19.02 -2.17 9.36
N LEU A 181 19.27 -0.87 9.16
CA LEU A 181 20.50 -0.36 8.51
C LEU A 181 21.73 -0.55 9.40
N GLU A 182 21.54 -0.70 10.70
CA GLU A 182 22.59 -0.99 11.69
C GLU A 182 22.98 -2.48 11.73
N ASP A 183 22.41 -3.33 10.85
CA ASP A 183 22.78 -4.75 10.78
C ASP A 183 24.27 -4.93 10.49
N SER A 184 24.99 -5.53 11.44
CA SER A 184 26.43 -5.80 11.36
C SER A 184 26.88 -6.63 10.16
N CYS A 185 25.96 -7.29 9.46
CA CYS A 185 26.24 -8.07 8.24
C CYS A 185 25.79 -7.35 6.95
N GLN A 186 25.26 -6.12 7.04
CA GLN A 186 24.78 -5.29 5.93
C GLN A 186 23.87 -6.05 4.95
N ARG A 187 22.93 -6.81 5.50
CA ARG A 187 22.04 -7.68 4.74
C ARG A 187 20.85 -6.92 4.21
N ASP A 188 20.41 -7.27 3.00
CA ASP A 188 19.15 -6.77 2.45
C ASP A 188 17.99 -7.60 3.01
N GLN A 189 16.83 -6.98 3.23
CA GLN A 189 15.61 -7.67 3.65
C GLN A 189 14.64 -7.83 2.49
N PHE A 190 13.80 -8.87 2.55
CA PHE A 190 12.61 -9.00 1.72
C PHE A 190 11.43 -9.51 2.53
N ALA A 191 10.22 -9.24 2.04
CA ALA A 191 8.99 -9.75 2.59
C ALA A 191 8.28 -10.66 1.58
N VAL A 192 7.64 -11.71 2.10
CA VAL A 192 6.87 -12.70 1.34
C VAL A 192 5.47 -12.81 1.91
N ARG A 193 4.47 -12.89 1.03
CA ARG A 193 3.06 -13.16 1.34
C ARG A 193 2.64 -14.47 0.68
N HIS A 194 2.30 -15.48 1.49
CA HIS A 194 1.83 -16.79 1.03
C HIS A 194 0.72 -17.35 1.93
N GLY A 195 -0.29 -18.05 1.39
CA GLY A 195 -1.42 -18.59 2.16
C GLY A 195 -2.07 -17.56 3.10
N ASN A 196 -2.05 -17.81 4.41
CA ASN A 196 -2.45 -16.84 5.45
C ASN A 196 -1.26 -16.23 6.20
N GLU A 197 -0.03 -16.53 5.77
CA GLU A 197 1.19 -16.10 6.43
C GLU A 197 1.87 -14.94 5.70
N THR A 198 2.65 -14.17 6.46
CA THR A 198 3.51 -13.10 5.97
C THR A 198 4.83 -13.22 6.73
N GLY A 199 5.95 -13.18 6.01
CA GLY A 199 7.28 -13.27 6.63
C GLY A 199 8.22 -12.23 6.07
N VAL A 200 9.03 -11.65 6.95
CA VAL A 200 10.20 -10.82 6.60
C VAL A 200 11.45 -11.64 6.84
N TYR A 201 12.36 -11.64 5.86
CA TYR A 201 13.55 -12.47 5.82
C TYR A 201 14.78 -11.62 5.46
N TRP A 202 15.92 -11.93 6.06
CA TRP A 202 17.23 -11.43 5.70
C TRP A 202 17.84 -12.24 4.57
N CYS A 203 18.40 -11.56 3.56
CA CYS A 203 19.19 -12.14 2.49
C CYS A 203 20.69 -11.89 2.71
N ASP A 204 21.41 -12.96 3.03
CA ASP A 204 22.87 -12.95 3.16
C ASP A 204 23.62 -12.96 1.80
N GLY A 205 22.90 -13.18 0.69
CA GLY A 205 23.47 -13.28 -0.66
C GLY A 205 24.37 -14.52 -0.90
N LYS A 206 24.37 -15.49 0.03
CA LYS A 206 25.31 -16.64 0.03
C LYS A 206 24.72 -17.99 0.45
N GLY A 207 23.47 -18.02 0.88
CA GLY A 207 22.76 -19.20 1.35
C GLY A 207 21.29 -18.86 1.61
N ASP A 208 20.57 -19.75 2.30
CA ASP A 208 19.15 -19.59 2.58
C ASP A 208 18.82 -18.34 3.41
N ALA A 209 17.63 -17.78 3.17
CA ALA A 209 17.18 -16.58 3.84
C ALA A 209 16.81 -16.86 5.31
N VAL A 210 17.21 -15.95 6.20
CA VAL A 210 16.99 -16.09 7.65
C VAL A 210 15.76 -15.30 8.04
N VAL A 211 14.77 -15.94 8.67
CA VAL A 211 13.56 -15.26 9.20
C VAL A 211 13.97 -14.15 10.17
N ASP A 212 13.41 -12.95 9.96
CA ASP A 212 13.50 -11.82 10.89
C ASP A 212 12.23 -11.75 11.75
N TYR A 213 11.06 -11.76 11.11
CA TYR A 213 9.75 -11.75 11.76
C TYR A 213 8.68 -12.38 10.86
N ASP A 214 7.89 -13.32 11.38
CA ASP A 214 6.86 -14.07 10.66
C ASP A 214 5.42 -13.78 11.16
N GLY A 215 5.26 -12.76 12.00
CA GLY A 215 3.98 -12.48 12.67
C GLY A 215 3.70 -13.38 13.89
N GLU A 216 4.71 -13.98 14.52
CA GLU A 216 4.53 -14.92 15.66
C GLU A 216 3.60 -14.36 16.77
N ARG A 217 3.64 -13.06 17.05
CA ARG A 217 2.78 -12.43 18.07
C ARG A 217 1.32 -12.36 17.64
N GLU A 218 1.07 -11.99 16.38
CA GLU A 218 -0.26 -11.93 15.79
C GLU A 218 -0.86 -13.34 15.64
N LYS A 219 -0.05 -14.32 15.21
CA LYS A 219 -0.39 -15.76 15.18
C LYS A 219 -0.79 -16.26 16.57
N LYS A 220 -0.02 -15.94 17.62
CA LYS A 220 -0.35 -16.28 19.03
C LYS A 220 -1.66 -15.64 19.51
N ALA A 221 -2.03 -14.48 18.97
CA ALA A 221 -3.30 -13.81 19.25
C ALA A 221 -4.48 -14.35 18.40
N GLY A 222 -4.26 -15.32 17.51
CA GLY A 222 -5.28 -15.85 16.60
C GLY A 222 -5.68 -14.88 15.48
N ILE A 223 -4.81 -13.93 15.12
CA ILE A 223 -5.08 -12.91 14.11
C ILE A 223 -4.02 -13.00 12.99
N ASN A 224 -4.46 -13.03 11.73
CA ASN A 224 -3.54 -12.94 10.59
C ASN A 224 -2.78 -11.60 10.62
N TRP A 225 -1.47 -11.62 10.36
CA TRP A 225 -0.66 -10.40 10.32
C TRP A 225 -1.02 -9.52 9.10
N CYS A 226 -1.36 -10.13 7.96
CA CYS A 226 -1.88 -9.47 6.77
C CYS A 226 -2.90 -10.36 6.06
N ASP A 227 -4.08 -9.82 5.74
CA ASP A 227 -5.11 -10.57 5.01
C ASP A 227 -4.89 -10.48 3.49
N TYR A 228 -4.62 -9.26 2.98
CA TYR A 228 -4.44 -8.99 1.56
C TYR A 228 -2.95 -8.82 1.22
N TYR A 229 -2.60 -7.90 0.30
CA TYR A 229 -1.21 -7.59 -0.07
C TYR A 229 -0.42 -6.84 1.01
N ILE A 230 0.91 -6.87 0.87
CA ILE A 230 1.88 -6.13 1.67
C ILE A 230 2.49 -4.99 0.84
N GLN A 231 2.98 -3.96 1.52
CA GLN A 231 3.67 -2.85 0.85
C GLN A 231 4.75 -2.24 1.75
N TRP A 232 6.00 -2.23 1.29
CA TRP A 232 7.06 -1.43 1.91
C TRP A 232 6.93 0.05 1.55
N SER A 233 7.36 0.92 2.46
CA SER A 233 7.54 2.35 2.15
C SER A 233 8.82 2.60 1.32
N PRO A 234 8.90 3.70 0.54
CA PRO A 234 9.99 3.95 -0.43
C PRO A 234 11.43 3.95 0.10
N LYS A 235 11.66 4.26 1.38
CA LYS A 235 12.99 4.20 2.02
C LYS A 235 13.13 2.96 2.93
N GLY A 236 12.10 2.12 3.01
CA GLY A 236 12.07 0.94 3.85
C GLY A 236 11.83 1.20 5.34
N SER A 237 11.46 2.42 5.78
CA SER A 237 11.18 2.71 7.20
C SER A 237 9.99 1.93 7.76
N TYR A 238 8.94 1.80 6.95
CA TYR A 238 7.64 1.30 7.36
C TYR A 238 7.21 0.10 6.52
N PHE A 239 6.53 -0.84 7.17
CA PHE A 239 5.87 -1.97 6.54
C PHE A 239 4.35 -1.79 6.66
N ALA A 240 3.63 -1.76 5.54
CA ALA A 240 2.17 -1.71 5.52
C ALA A 240 1.58 -3.11 5.25
N THR A 241 0.64 -3.51 6.10
CA THR A 241 -0.22 -4.68 5.87
C THR A 241 -1.63 -4.21 5.55
N LEU A 242 -2.22 -4.68 4.45
CA LEU A 242 -3.58 -4.34 4.06
C LEU A 242 -4.57 -5.35 4.66
N VAL A 243 -5.52 -4.83 5.42
CA VAL A 243 -6.57 -5.61 6.08
C VAL A 243 -7.92 -4.99 5.69
N PRO A 244 -8.57 -5.44 4.60
CA PRO A 244 -9.74 -4.76 4.02
C PRO A 244 -10.88 -4.47 5.02
N SER A 245 -11.04 -5.31 6.04
CA SER A 245 -12.01 -5.14 7.14
C SER A 245 -11.63 -4.07 8.18
N LYS A 246 -10.33 -3.77 8.36
CA LYS A 246 -9.82 -2.88 9.42
C LYS A 246 -9.10 -1.62 8.90
N GLY A 247 -8.73 -1.59 7.62
CA GLY A 247 -7.88 -0.57 7.00
C GLY A 247 -6.42 -0.98 6.86
N VAL A 248 -5.52 0.00 6.85
CA VAL A 248 -4.08 -0.22 6.73
C VAL A 248 -3.43 -0.13 8.10
N ILE A 249 -2.51 -1.03 8.40
CA ILE A 249 -1.70 -1.00 9.63
C ILE A 249 -0.24 -0.79 9.23
N LEU A 250 0.43 0.16 9.89
CA LEU A 250 1.88 0.35 9.76
C LEU A 250 2.61 -0.30 10.92
N TRP A 251 3.69 -0.98 10.55
CA TRP A 251 4.64 -1.63 11.44
C TRP A 251 6.02 -1.03 11.22
N GLY A 252 6.84 -1.04 12.26
CA GLY A 252 8.24 -0.58 12.19
C GLY A 252 8.98 -0.85 13.50
N GLY A 253 10.20 -0.33 13.59
CA GLY A 253 11.11 -0.72 14.67
C GLY A 253 11.71 -2.11 14.45
N LYS A 254 12.66 -2.49 15.31
CA LYS A 254 13.42 -3.74 15.22
C LYS A 254 12.55 -5.02 15.29
N ASN A 255 11.44 -4.96 16.01
CA ASN A 255 10.55 -6.10 16.24
C ASN A 255 9.22 -5.99 15.48
N PHE A 256 9.13 -5.16 14.42
CA PHE A 256 7.89 -4.87 13.69
C PHE A 256 6.71 -4.55 14.62
N GLU A 257 6.87 -3.55 15.47
CA GLU A 257 5.82 -3.08 16.37
C GLU A 257 4.83 -2.18 15.62
N LYS A 258 3.56 -2.21 16.06
CA LYS A 258 2.47 -1.45 15.43
C LYS A 258 2.58 0.03 15.75
N LEU A 259 2.85 0.84 14.73
CA LEU A 259 3.04 2.29 14.86
C LEU A 259 1.74 3.07 14.66
N ALA A 260 0.96 2.72 13.62
CA ALA A 260 -0.24 3.45 13.24
C ALA A 260 -1.29 2.53 12.60
N ARG A 261 -2.55 2.98 12.61
CA ARG A 261 -3.66 2.36 11.87
C ARG A 261 -4.44 3.45 11.14
N PHE A 262 -4.64 3.29 9.84
CA PHE A 262 -5.44 4.19 9.01
C PHE A 262 -6.79 3.54 8.68
N PRO A 263 -7.92 4.13 9.10
CA PRO A 263 -9.25 3.57 8.86
C PRO A 263 -9.69 3.74 7.40
N ALA A 264 -9.37 2.74 6.58
CA ALA A 264 -9.70 2.68 5.15
C ALA A 264 -10.45 1.36 4.82
N PRO A 265 -11.78 1.28 5.06
CA PRO A 265 -12.54 0.07 4.75
C PRO A 265 -12.51 -0.25 3.26
N GLY A 266 -12.36 -1.54 2.93
CA GLY A 266 -12.26 -2.04 1.56
C GLY A 266 -10.95 -1.72 0.85
N VAL A 267 -9.89 -1.31 1.56
CA VAL A 267 -8.60 -0.97 0.94
C VAL A 267 -8.06 -2.12 0.07
N ASP A 268 -7.78 -1.80 -1.19
CA ASP A 268 -7.26 -2.72 -2.21
C ASP A 268 -5.77 -2.45 -2.44
N PHE A 269 -5.36 -1.18 -2.57
CA PHE A 269 -3.94 -0.83 -2.65
C PHE A 269 -3.56 0.45 -1.88
N VAL A 270 -2.25 0.58 -1.65
CA VAL A 270 -1.63 1.65 -0.86
C VAL A 270 -0.46 2.23 -1.64
N VAL A 271 -0.33 3.56 -1.62
CA VAL A 271 0.80 4.30 -2.18
C VAL A 271 1.33 5.25 -1.11
N PHE A 272 2.61 5.11 -0.77
CA PHE A 272 3.33 6.04 0.08
C PHE A 272 3.85 7.24 -0.73
N SER A 273 4.06 8.37 -0.07
CA SER A 273 4.83 9.47 -0.64
C SER A 273 6.36 9.16 -0.60
N PRO A 274 7.16 9.60 -1.58
CA PRO A 274 8.61 9.32 -1.66
C PRO A 274 9.43 9.62 -0.39
N GLN A 275 9.11 10.68 0.35
CA GLN A 275 9.77 11.05 1.61
C GLN A 275 9.02 10.53 2.85
N GLU A 276 8.06 9.61 2.67
CA GLU A 276 7.37 8.85 3.72
C GLU A 276 6.58 9.71 4.74
N ASN A 277 6.14 10.91 4.35
CA ASN A 277 5.31 11.78 5.19
C ASN A 277 3.80 11.48 5.10
N TYR A 278 3.36 10.94 3.96
CA TYR A 278 1.95 10.71 3.64
C TYR A 278 1.72 9.29 3.12
N ILE A 279 0.50 8.81 3.34
CA ILE A 279 0.02 7.51 2.84
C ILE A 279 -1.33 7.72 2.17
N MET A 280 -1.46 7.20 0.95
CA MET A 280 -2.68 7.19 0.17
C MET A 280 -3.22 5.76 0.09
N THR A 281 -4.49 5.59 0.42
CA THR A 281 -5.20 4.30 0.34
C THR A 281 -6.29 4.40 -0.72
N ASN A 282 -6.46 3.37 -1.55
CA ASN A 282 -7.56 3.28 -2.51
C ASN A 282 -8.33 1.97 -2.31
N ASN A 283 -9.66 2.03 -2.33
CA ASN A 283 -10.54 0.86 -2.28
C ASN A 283 -11.10 0.43 -3.64
N ASN A 284 -10.75 1.12 -4.73
CA ASN A 284 -11.20 0.88 -6.10
C ASN A 284 -12.73 0.81 -6.28
N ASN A 285 -13.51 1.31 -5.32
CA ASN A 285 -14.96 1.35 -5.39
C ASN A 285 -15.44 2.62 -6.10
N ARG A 286 -16.06 2.46 -7.29
CA ARG A 286 -16.60 3.55 -8.10
C ARG A 286 -17.71 4.35 -7.41
N ASN A 287 -18.47 3.69 -6.53
CA ASN A 287 -19.63 4.26 -5.86
C ASN A 287 -19.27 4.97 -4.55
N ASP A 288 -18.02 4.86 -4.07
CA ASP A 288 -17.55 5.56 -2.87
C ASP A 288 -17.04 6.97 -3.25
N PRO A 289 -17.70 8.06 -2.80
CA PRO A 289 -17.21 9.42 -3.04
C PRO A 289 -15.85 9.69 -2.34
N ASN A 290 -15.47 8.84 -1.39
CA ASN A 290 -14.23 8.89 -0.62
C ASN A 290 -13.32 7.69 -0.92
N ALA A 291 -13.41 7.07 -2.11
CA ALA A 291 -12.65 5.88 -2.50
C ALA A 291 -11.13 5.98 -2.24
N ILE A 292 -10.56 7.17 -2.50
CA ILE A 292 -9.14 7.46 -2.32
C ILE A 292 -9.00 8.37 -1.08
N LYS A 293 -8.23 7.95 -0.08
CA LYS A 293 -8.00 8.69 1.17
C LYS A 293 -6.53 8.95 1.37
N VAL A 294 -6.16 10.19 1.70
CA VAL A 294 -4.78 10.61 1.99
C VAL A 294 -4.65 10.97 3.46
N PHE A 295 -3.76 10.27 4.16
CA PHE A 295 -3.47 10.46 5.58
C PHE A 295 -2.03 10.97 5.78
N SER A 296 -1.81 11.72 6.86
CA SER A 296 -0.47 12.07 7.34
C SER A 296 0.06 10.95 8.23
N ILE A 297 1.26 10.44 7.94
CA ILE A 297 1.88 9.34 8.70
C ILE A 297 2.26 9.81 10.11
N GLN A 298 2.82 11.00 10.25
CA GLN A 298 3.28 11.53 11.53
C GLN A 298 2.15 11.77 12.55
N SER A 299 0.96 12.17 12.06
CA SER A 299 -0.19 12.57 12.88
C SER A 299 -1.34 11.56 12.91
N GLY A 300 -1.35 10.56 12.03
CA GLY A 300 -2.46 9.60 11.88
C GLY A 300 -3.73 10.17 11.24
N LYS A 301 -3.81 11.48 10.99
CA LYS A 301 -5.05 12.17 10.58
C LYS A 301 -5.30 12.04 9.08
N LEU A 302 -6.57 11.86 8.72
CA LEU A 302 -7.08 12.01 7.35
C LEU A 302 -6.98 13.48 6.94
N LEU A 303 -6.25 13.78 5.87
CA LEU A 303 -6.10 15.14 5.34
C LEU A 303 -7.19 15.46 4.33
N ARG A 304 -7.43 14.54 3.39
CA ARG A 304 -8.42 14.68 2.32
C ARG A 304 -8.82 13.33 1.76
N ALA A 305 -10.05 13.24 1.27
CA ALA A 305 -10.54 12.14 0.47
C ALA A 305 -10.93 12.63 -0.94
N PHE A 306 -10.90 11.73 -1.92
CA PHE A 306 -11.20 11.97 -3.32
C PHE A 306 -12.00 10.80 -3.91
N PRO A 307 -12.89 11.05 -4.90
CA PRO A 307 -13.55 10.00 -5.66
C PRO A 307 -12.58 9.25 -6.59
N LEU A 308 -12.93 8.00 -6.93
CA LEU A 308 -12.09 7.11 -7.75
C LEU A 308 -11.83 7.64 -9.18
N TYR A 309 -12.73 8.48 -9.70
CA TYR A 309 -12.52 9.25 -10.92
C TYR A 309 -12.73 10.75 -10.63
N PRO A 310 -12.02 11.67 -11.30
CA PRO A 310 -12.36 13.09 -11.28
C PRO A 310 -13.79 13.31 -11.76
N LYS A 311 -14.39 14.43 -11.34
CA LYS A 311 -15.61 14.92 -11.99
C LYS A 311 -15.32 15.18 -13.47
N ASP A 312 -16.29 14.86 -14.32
CA ASP A 312 -16.26 15.12 -15.77
C ASP A 312 -15.10 14.41 -16.51
N PHE A 313 -14.53 13.34 -15.92
CA PHE A 313 -13.47 12.55 -16.54
C PHE A 313 -13.95 11.68 -17.70
N PHE A 314 -15.15 11.09 -17.56
CA PHE A 314 -15.78 10.33 -18.64
C PHE A 314 -16.57 11.27 -19.54
N ASP A 315 -16.55 10.98 -20.85
CA ASP A 315 -17.46 11.62 -21.79
C ASP A 315 -18.87 10.98 -21.67
N ASP A 316 -19.91 11.79 -21.79
CA ASP A 316 -21.32 11.34 -21.70
C ASP A 316 -21.69 10.34 -22.81
N SER A 317 -20.91 10.32 -23.89
CA SER A 317 -21.05 9.38 -25.01
C SER A 317 -20.52 7.96 -24.76
N VAL A 318 -19.75 7.71 -23.69
CA VAL A 318 -19.12 6.40 -23.44
C VAL A 318 -20.05 5.47 -22.66
N SER A 319 -20.27 4.26 -23.17
CA SER A 319 -21.14 3.25 -22.54
C SER A 319 -20.65 2.82 -21.14
N GLU A 320 -21.53 2.34 -20.27
CA GLU A 320 -21.11 1.86 -18.94
C GLU A 320 -20.13 0.68 -18.99
N GLN A 321 -20.22 -0.16 -20.02
CA GLN A 321 -19.31 -1.29 -20.24
C GLN A 321 -17.91 -0.80 -20.66
N ASP A 322 -17.82 0.20 -21.54
CA ASP A 322 -16.55 0.81 -21.91
C ASP A 322 -15.95 1.61 -20.74
N ARG A 323 -16.79 2.32 -19.97
CA ARG A 323 -16.40 2.96 -18.71
C ARG A 323 -15.85 1.95 -17.71
N ALA A 324 -16.35 0.71 -17.67
CA ALA A 324 -15.83 -0.35 -16.79
C ALA A 324 -14.39 -0.75 -17.14
N ASN A 325 -14.04 -0.76 -18.42
CA ASN A 325 -12.72 -1.14 -18.92
C ASN A 325 -11.64 -0.04 -18.77
N ILE A 326 -12.03 1.22 -18.58
CA ILE A 326 -11.09 2.34 -18.40
C ILE A 326 -10.56 2.36 -16.94
N PRO A 327 -9.24 2.21 -16.71
CA PRO A 327 -8.66 2.24 -15.36
C PRO A 327 -8.73 3.66 -14.74
N PRO A 328 -8.73 3.78 -13.41
CA PRO A 328 -8.75 5.07 -12.73
C PRO A 328 -7.46 5.85 -12.97
N PRO A 329 -7.52 7.18 -13.23
CA PRO A 329 -6.33 7.99 -13.44
C PRO A 329 -5.51 8.04 -12.13
N PRO A 330 -4.24 7.60 -12.14
CA PRO A 330 -3.45 7.50 -10.93
C PRO A 330 -3.11 8.89 -10.36
N PHE A 331 -3.03 8.92 -9.04
CA PHE A 331 -2.38 9.99 -8.31
C PHE A 331 -0.87 9.75 -8.29
N GLN A 332 -0.07 10.79 -8.55
CA GLN A 332 1.38 10.73 -8.47
C GLN A 332 1.92 11.79 -7.52
N TRP A 333 2.93 11.41 -6.75
CA TRP A 333 3.67 12.31 -5.86
C TRP A 333 4.87 12.91 -6.58
N SER A 334 5.20 14.15 -6.23
CA SER A 334 6.51 14.73 -6.48
C SER A 334 7.58 14.11 -5.56
N HIS A 335 8.84 14.16 -5.99
CA HIS A 335 9.98 13.57 -5.29
C HIS A 335 10.22 14.10 -3.86
N ASP A 336 9.71 15.28 -3.54
CA ASP A 336 9.89 16.00 -2.26
C ASP A 336 8.64 15.97 -1.36
N ASP A 337 7.63 15.15 -1.71
CA ASP A 337 6.30 15.10 -1.09
C ASP A 337 5.49 16.41 -1.13
N LYS A 338 5.99 17.48 -1.77
CA LYS A 338 5.36 18.81 -1.70
C LYS A 338 4.09 18.92 -2.54
N TYR A 339 4.07 18.22 -3.67
CA TYR A 339 2.96 18.20 -4.60
C TYR A 339 2.42 16.79 -4.83
N LEU A 340 1.10 16.69 -4.91
CA LEU A 340 0.36 15.51 -5.35
C LEU A 340 -0.46 15.90 -6.59
N ALA A 341 -0.25 15.25 -7.73
CA ALA A 341 -0.99 15.56 -8.95
C ALA A 341 -1.89 14.40 -9.42
N ARG A 342 -2.94 14.76 -10.16
CA ARG A 342 -3.86 13.82 -10.80
C ARG A 342 -4.31 14.35 -12.16
N MET A 343 -4.41 13.44 -13.12
CA MET A 343 -4.97 13.69 -14.45
C MET A 343 -6.51 13.82 -14.39
N GLY A 344 -7.04 14.87 -15.03
CA GLY A 344 -8.44 15.02 -15.45
C GLY A 344 -8.58 14.75 -16.95
N LYS A 345 -9.67 15.23 -17.58
CA LYS A 345 -9.88 15.07 -19.03
C LYS A 345 -8.96 15.96 -19.86
N ASP A 346 -8.94 17.26 -19.54
CA ASP A 346 -8.18 18.31 -20.25
C ASP A 346 -7.32 19.16 -19.28
N LEU A 347 -6.99 18.59 -18.11
CA LEU A 347 -6.29 19.31 -17.04
C LEU A 347 -5.50 18.39 -16.11
N ILE A 348 -4.43 18.90 -15.52
CA ILE A 348 -3.74 18.29 -14.38
C ILE A 348 -4.09 19.08 -13.12
N SER A 349 -4.72 18.42 -12.14
CA SER A 349 -5.00 19.02 -10.83
C SER A 349 -3.83 18.73 -9.88
N ILE A 350 -3.15 19.78 -9.43
CA ILE A 350 -1.97 19.71 -8.57
C ILE A 350 -2.33 20.22 -7.18
N PHE A 351 -2.19 19.38 -6.17
CA PHE A 351 -2.47 19.69 -4.77
C PHE A 351 -1.17 19.92 -4.00
N GLU A 352 -1.14 20.94 -3.14
CA GLU A 352 0.01 21.29 -2.30
C GLU A 352 -0.14 20.69 -0.89
N THR A 353 0.91 20.01 -0.41
CA THR A 353 0.99 19.52 0.96
C THR A 353 1.54 20.59 1.92
N PRO A 354 1.19 20.58 3.22
CA PRO A 354 0.33 19.62 3.93
C PRO A 354 -1.17 19.89 3.77
N THR A 355 -1.58 21.02 3.17
CA THR A 355 -2.99 21.47 3.21
C THR A 355 -3.93 20.71 2.26
N MET A 356 -3.38 19.97 1.28
CA MET A 356 -4.11 19.25 0.23
C MET A 356 -5.04 20.14 -0.61
N LYS A 357 -4.77 21.44 -0.64
CA LYS A 357 -5.48 22.45 -1.46
C LYS A 357 -4.89 22.50 -2.86
N LEU A 358 -5.70 22.91 -3.83
CA LEU A 358 -5.26 23.08 -5.22
C LEU A 358 -4.24 24.22 -5.31
N LEU A 359 -3.07 23.95 -5.88
CA LEU A 359 -1.98 24.91 -6.07
C LEU A 359 -2.51 26.14 -6.82
N ASP A 360 -2.21 27.34 -6.31
CA ASP A 360 -2.72 28.65 -6.79
C ASP A 360 -4.25 28.73 -7.02
N LYS A 361 -5.03 27.81 -6.44
CA LYS A 361 -6.46 27.59 -6.72
C LYS A 361 -6.78 27.34 -8.21
N ARG A 362 -5.81 26.90 -9.02
CA ARG A 362 -5.97 26.64 -10.46
C ARG A 362 -5.32 25.32 -10.86
N SER A 363 -6.03 24.48 -11.60
CA SER A 363 -5.43 23.34 -12.30
C SER A 363 -4.61 23.83 -13.49
N LEU A 364 -3.66 23.00 -13.94
CA LEU A 364 -2.90 23.21 -15.15
C LEU A 364 -3.76 22.75 -16.34
N ALA A 365 -3.99 23.62 -17.33
CA ALA A 365 -4.74 23.25 -18.54
C ALA A 365 -3.83 22.46 -19.49
N CYS A 366 -4.27 21.26 -19.87
CA CYS A 366 -3.54 20.31 -20.69
C CYS A 366 -4.56 19.59 -21.60
N ASP A 367 -4.99 20.27 -22.66
CA ASP A 367 -6.03 19.79 -23.57
C ASP A 367 -5.68 18.40 -24.16
N GLY A 368 -6.59 17.43 -24.03
CA GLY A 368 -6.41 16.07 -24.56
C GLY A 368 -5.30 15.25 -23.89
N ILE A 369 -4.87 15.58 -22.68
CA ILE A 369 -3.81 14.85 -21.97
C ILE A 369 -4.07 13.33 -21.90
N HIS A 370 -3.07 12.53 -22.31
CA HIS A 370 -3.15 11.07 -22.25
C HIS A 370 -2.33 10.48 -21.09
N GLU A 371 -1.20 11.10 -20.74
CA GLU A 371 -0.32 10.61 -19.67
C GLU A 371 0.52 11.76 -19.11
N PHE A 372 0.79 11.73 -17.80
CA PHE A 372 1.80 12.58 -17.16
C PHE A 372 2.69 11.75 -16.24
N GLN A 373 3.92 12.21 -16.02
CA GLN A 373 4.89 11.64 -15.09
C GLN A 373 5.68 12.77 -14.41
N PHE A 374 5.88 12.70 -13.09
CA PHE A 374 6.86 13.55 -12.40
C PHE A 374 8.29 13.11 -12.72
N SER A 375 9.23 14.06 -12.76
CA SER A 375 10.66 13.75 -12.71
C SER A 375 11.04 13.13 -11.35
N PRO A 376 11.86 12.07 -11.30
CA PRO A 376 12.25 11.40 -10.05
C PRO A 376 13.06 12.26 -9.05
N LYS A 377 13.71 13.33 -9.51
CA LYS A 377 14.57 14.19 -8.67
C LYS A 377 14.35 15.70 -8.81
N ALA A 378 13.44 16.12 -9.68
CA ALA A 378 13.14 17.53 -9.90
C ALA A 378 11.62 17.76 -9.85
N ASN A 379 11.21 18.98 -9.51
CA ASN A 379 9.81 19.39 -9.56
C ASN A 379 9.39 19.77 -10.99
N ILE A 380 9.55 18.82 -11.92
CA ILE A 380 9.17 18.93 -13.33
C ILE A 380 8.09 17.88 -13.61
N ILE A 381 7.01 18.29 -14.26
CA ILE A 381 6.03 17.38 -14.86
C ILE A 381 6.36 17.22 -16.34
N ALA A 382 6.53 15.99 -16.80
CA ALA A 382 6.37 15.62 -18.20
C ALA A 382 4.92 15.21 -18.46
N TYR A 383 4.31 15.70 -19.53
CA TYR A 383 3.08 15.11 -20.07
C TYR A 383 3.14 15.04 -21.59
N TRP A 384 2.29 14.19 -22.16
CA TRP A 384 2.05 14.16 -23.60
C TRP A 384 0.57 14.21 -23.95
N ALA A 385 0.27 14.89 -25.05
CA ALA A 385 -1.04 14.95 -25.67
C ALA A 385 -0.95 14.44 -27.12
N PRO A 386 -1.95 13.68 -27.61
CA PRO A 386 -2.05 13.26 -29.01
C PRO A 386 -2.47 14.43 -29.91
N GLU A 387 -2.52 14.21 -31.22
CA GLU A 387 -3.07 15.16 -32.18
C GLU A 387 -4.56 15.42 -31.90
N HIS A 388 -4.93 16.67 -31.65
CA HIS A 388 -6.31 17.06 -31.35
C HIS A 388 -6.69 18.35 -32.08
N LYS A 389 -7.76 18.27 -32.89
CA LYS A 389 -8.25 19.36 -33.76
C LYS A 389 -7.13 19.91 -34.66
N ASN A 390 -6.64 21.12 -34.37
CA ASN A 390 -5.60 21.80 -35.14
C ASN A 390 -4.22 21.79 -34.44
N GLN A 391 -4.10 21.16 -33.27
CA GLN A 391 -2.84 21.07 -32.54
C GLN A 391 -2.13 19.74 -32.85
N PRO A 392 -0.81 19.75 -33.14
CA PRO A 392 -0.04 18.52 -33.27
C PRO A 392 0.11 17.82 -31.92
N ALA A 393 0.42 16.52 -31.95
CA ALA A 393 0.86 15.82 -30.75
C ALA A 393 2.10 16.52 -30.18
N HIS A 394 2.22 16.57 -28.87
CA HIS A 394 3.34 17.25 -28.23
C HIS A 394 3.70 16.61 -26.89
N VAL A 395 4.96 16.77 -26.52
CA VAL A 395 5.48 16.44 -25.19
C VAL A 395 5.96 17.74 -24.55
N ASP A 396 5.47 18.02 -23.35
CA ASP A 396 5.77 19.23 -22.59
C ASP A 396 6.45 18.90 -21.26
N LEU A 397 7.50 19.66 -20.96
CA LEU A 397 8.19 19.67 -19.67
C LEU A 397 7.86 20.98 -18.95
N ILE A 398 7.13 20.90 -17.84
CA ILE A 398 6.67 22.06 -17.06
C ILE A 398 7.27 22.05 -15.65
N GLU A 399 7.91 23.15 -15.28
CA GLU A 399 8.48 23.38 -13.94
C GLU A 399 7.39 23.75 -12.92
N LEU A 400 7.50 23.24 -11.69
CA LEU A 400 6.69 23.64 -10.53
C LEU A 400 7.55 24.29 -9.45
N PRO A 401 7.05 25.34 -8.75
CA PRO A 401 5.70 25.89 -8.84
C PRO A 401 5.51 26.93 -9.96
N SER A 402 6.54 27.23 -10.76
CA SER A 402 6.51 28.34 -11.72
C SER A 402 5.47 28.20 -12.86
N ARG A 403 5.05 26.96 -13.16
CA ARG A 403 4.20 26.54 -14.28
C ARG A 403 4.73 26.96 -15.65
N LYS A 404 6.04 27.23 -15.75
CA LYS A 404 6.68 27.56 -17.02
C LYS A 404 6.96 26.28 -17.81
N SER A 405 6.56 26.25 -19.07
CA SER A 405 7.06 25.24 -20.00
C SER A 405 8.55 25.51 -20.25
N LEU A 406 9.39 24.57 -19.79
CA LEU A 406 10.83 24.56 -20.03
C LEU A 406 11.13 24.13 -21.46
N ARG A 407 10.37 23.15 -21.96
CA ARG A 407 10.54 22.56 -23.29
C ARG A 407 9.24 21.98 -23.80
N GLN A 408 8.88 22.35 -25.02
CA GLN A 408 7.83 21.72 -25.81
C GLN A 408 8.45 21.04 -27.04
N LYS A 409 8.09 19.79 -27.32
CA LYS A 409 8.49 19.05 -28.52
C LYS A 409 7.25 18.60 -29.29
N ASN A 410 6.99 19.26 -30.42
CA ASN A 410 5.92 18.88 -31.34
C ASN A 410 6.32 17.64 -32.14
N LEU A 411 5.34 16.74 -32.32
CA LEU A 411 5.43 15.45 -33.00
C LEU A 411 4.27 15.34 -33.99
N PHE A 412 4.49 14.62 -35.10
CA PHE A 412 3.52 14.52 -36.19
C PHE A 412 3.35 13.08 -36.66
N ASN A 413 2.11 12.71 -37.02
CA ASN A 413 1.64 11.37 -37.35
C ASN A 413 1.93 10.39 -36.20
N VAL A 414 1.60 10.76 -34.96
CA VAL A 414 1.81 9.92 -33.78
C VAL A 414 0.63 8.97 -33.57
N THR A 415 0.92 7.70 -33.29
CA THR A 415 -0.08 6.71 -32.86
C THR A 415 -0.06 6.49 -31.35
N LYS A 416 1.14 6.44 -30.76
CA LYS A 416 1.34 6.22 -29.32
C LYS A 416 2.66 6.83 -28.86
N CYS A 417 2.65 7.49 -27.71
CA CYS A 417 3.86 7.83 -26.96
C CYS A 417 3.93 6.98 -25.68
N SER A 418 5.15 6.80 -25.17
CA SER A 418 5.43 6.25 -23.85
C SER A 418 6.64 7.00 -23.28
N MET A 419 6.49 7.57 -22.09
CA MET A 419 7.54 8.32 -21.41
C MET A 419 8.25 7.41 -20.41
N VAL A 420 9.59 7.48 -20.34
CA VAL A 420 10.40 6.72 -19.41
C VAL A 420 11.55 7.59 -18.90
N TRP A 421 11.47 7.98 -17.62
CA TRP A 421 12.53 8.68 -16.91
C TRP A 421 13.67 7.73 -16.50
N GLN A 422 14.89 8.26 -16.46
CA GLN A 422 16.02 7.66 -15.73
C GLN A 422 15.82 7.89 -14.22
N GLU A 423 16.28 6.99 -13.34
CA GLU A 423 16.10 7.12 -11.87
C GLU A 423 16.79 8.37 -11.28
N ASP A 424 17.92 8.78 -11.83
CA ASP A 424 18.60 10.04 -11.47
C ASP A 424 17.92 11.29 -12.07
N GLY A 425 16.93 11.13 -12.95
CA GLY A 425 16.15 12.22 -13.54
C GLY A 425 16.90 13.11 -14.56
N GLU A 426 18.15 12.77 -14.90
CA GLU A 426 18.99 13.57 -15.83
C GLU A 426 18.51 13.42 -17.29
N TYR A 427 17.94 12.25 -17.61
CA TYR A 427 17.40 11.92 -18.93
C TYR A 427 15.92 11.51 -18.90
N LEU A 428 15.17 11.98 -19.91
CA LEU A 428 13.84 11.47 -20.25
C LEU A 428 13.89 10.87 -21.66
N GLY A 429 13.48 9.61 -21.78
CA GLY A 429 13.28 8.94 -23.06
C GLY A 429 11.80 8.92 -23.43
N VAL A 430 11.45 9.42 -24.61
CA VAL A 430 10.09 9.29 -25.16
C VAL A 430 10.13 8.35 -26.35
N LYS A 431 9.47 7.20 -26.20
CA LYS A 431 9.22 6.24 -27.28
C LYS A 431 7.99 6.71 -28.05
N VAL A 432 8.21 7.16 -29.28
CA VAL A 432 7.16 7.64 -30.19
C VAL A 432 6.94 6.62 -31.30
N THR A 433 5.81 5.91 -31.25
CA THR A 433 5.34 5.09 -32.38
C THR A 433 4.57 5.99 -33.34
N ARG A 434 5.17 6.24 -34.50
CA ARG A 434 4.60 7.06 -35.58
C ARG A 434 3.99 6.19 -36.67
N HIS A 435 3.05 6.75 -37.44
CA HIS A 435 2.44 6.12 -38.61
C HIS A 435 2.74 6.89 -39.89
N THR A 436 2.83 6.19 -41.02
CA THR A 436 2.85 6.86 -42.33
C THR A 436 1.48 7.48 -42.66
N LYS A 437 1.41 8.44 -43.59
CA LYS A 437 0.14 9.10 -43.99
C LYS A 437 -0.97 8.12 -44.41
N SER A 438 -0.62 6.91 -44.87
CA SER A 438 -1.57 5.86 -45.23
C SER A 438 -2.06 5.02 -44.04
N LYS A 439 -1.52 5.23 -42.84
CA LYS A 439 -1.71 4.47 -41.59
C LYS A 439 -1.37 2.97 -41.67
N LYS A 440 -0.76 2.51 -42.76
CA LYS A 440 -0.44 1.08 -42.98
C LYS A 440 0.87 0.62 -42.34
N THR A 441 1.85 1.50 -42.21
CA THR A 441 3.17 1.18 -41.64
C THR A 441 3.46 2.05 -40.43
N LEU A 442 3.98 1.41 -39.37
CA LEU A 442 4.42 2.04 -38.15
C LEU A 442 5.94 2.08 -38.10
N TYR A 443 6.50 3.16 -37.57
CA TYR A 443 7.93 3.34 -37.34
C TYR A 443 8.15 3.90 -35.94
N ASN A 444 9.31 3.65 -35.33
CA ASN A 444 9.57 4.03 -33.93
C ASN A 444 10.75 4.98 -33.84
N ASN A 445 10.51 6.11 -33.19
CA ASN A 445 11.52 7.11 -32.88
C ASN A 445 11.70 7.17 -31.37
N LEU A 446 12.93 7.28 -30.90
CA LEU A 446 13.23 7.69 -29.53
C LEU A 446 13.65 9.15 -29.54
N GLU A 447 12.90 9.98 -28.82
CA GLU A 447 13.24 11.38 -28.56
C GLU A 447 13.83 11.43 -27.14
N LEU A 448 15.12 11.77 -27.04
CA LEU A 448 15.92 11.66 -25.82
C LEU A 448 16.25 13.08 -25.32
N PHE A 449 15.71 13.44 -24.16
CA PHE A 449 15.82 14.78 -23.57
C PHE A 449 16.92 14.79 -22.50
N ARG A 450 17.86 15.74 -22.59
CA ARG A 450 18.90 15.96 -21.57
C ARG A 450 18.45 17.08 -20.64
N VAL A 451 17.84 16.74 -19.51
CA VAL A 451 17.10 17.71 -18.66
C VAL A 451 18.04 18.64 -17.88
N ASN A 452 19.24 18.17 -17.53
CA ASN A 452 20.25 18.96 -16.83
C ASN A 452 21.02 19.94 -17.74
N GLU A 453 20.87 19.86 -19.07
CA GLU A 453 21.57 20.74 -20.01
C GLU A 453 20.74 21.98 -20.37
N PRO A 454 21.37 23.16 -20.52
CA PRO A 454 20.65 24.42 -20.72
C PRO A 454 19.84 24.40 -22.02
N GLY A 455 18.53 24.66 -21.90
CA GLY A 455 17.58 24.63 -23.02
C GLY A 455 17.01 23.25 -23.36
N ILE A 456 17.38 22.22 -22.60
CA ILE A 456 16.93 20.82 -22.74
C ILE A 456 17.05 20.34 -24.19
N PRO A 457 18.29 20.08 -24.67
CA PRO A 457 18.51 19.52 -26.00
C PRO A 457 17.81 18.16 -26.12
N VAL A 458 17.24 17.94 -27.31
CA VAL A 458 16.45 16.75 -27.64
C VAL A 458 17.10 16.07 -28.82
N GLU A 459 17.59 14.86 -28.59
CA GLU A 459 18.27 14.03 -29.58
C GLU A 459 17.29 12.99 -30.15
N MET A 460 17.27 12.83 -31.47
CA MET A 460 16.34 11.93 -32.15
C MET A 460 17.09 10.70 -32.67
N LEU A 461 16.68 9.52 -32.19
CA LEU A 461 17.20 8.23 -32.62
C LEU A 461 16.10 7.50 -33.42
N ASP A 462 16.27 7.45 -34.74
CA ASP A 462 15.39 6.72 -35.66
C ASP A 462 15.69 5.22 -35.62
N ILE A 463 14.66 4.41 -35.34
CA ILE A 463 14.77 2.94 -35.32
C ILE A 463 13.78 2.38 -36.34
N LYS A 464 14.31 1.65 -37.33
CA LYS A 464 13.50 1.01 -38.39
C LYS A 464 12.59 -0.09 -37.84
N ASP A 465 13.08 -0.81 -36.84
CA ASP A 465 12.41 -1.95 -36.23
C ASP A 465 11.29 -1.53 -35.26
N ALA A 466 10.39 -2.47 -34.95
CA ALA A 466 9.40 -2.31 -33.90
C ALA A 466 10.08 -2.37 -32.52
N VAL A 467 10.24 -1.22 -31.86
CA VAL A 467 10.71 -1.16 -30.47
C VAL A 467 9.62 -1.72 -29.55
N MET A 468 9.94 -2.78 -28.80
CA MET A 468 9.06 -3.41 -27.83
C MET A 468 9.24 -2.77 -26.45
N ALA A 469 10.45 -2.89 -25.87
CA ALA A 469 10.80 -2.36 -24.56
C ALA A 469 11.95 -1.34 -24.65
N PHE A 470 12.00 -0.42 -23.69
CA PHE A 470 13.02 0.61 -23.53
C PHE A 470 13.27 0.79 -22.02
N ALA A 471 14.52 0.75 -21.57
CA ALA A 471 14.88 0.93 -20.17
C ALA A 471 16.25 1.61 -20.01
N TRP A 472 16.30 2.66 -19.19
CA TRP A 472 17.52 3.33 -18.76
C TRP A 472 18.31 2.50 -17.76
N GLU A 473 19.64 2.65 -17.77
CA GLU A 473 20.49 2.28 -16.65
C GLU A 473 20.20 3.21 -15.45
N PRO A 474 19.86 2.68 -14.26
CA PRO A 474 19.48 3.45 -13.08
C PRO A 474 20.35 4.68 -12.77
N THR A 475 21.67 4.46 -12.68
CA THR A 475 22.66 5.48 -12.30
C THR A 475 23.68 5.74 -13.41
N GLY A 476 23.25 5.65 -14.67
CA GLY A 476 24.15 5.74 -15.83
C GLY A 476 23.51 6.40 -17.04
N SER A 477 24.35 6.78 -18.00
CA SER A 477 23.97 7.38 -19.28
C SER A 477 23.52 6.37 -20.34
N ARG A 478 23.57 5.07 -20.02
CA ARG A 478 23.26 3.99 -20.96
C ARG A 478 21.78 3.63 -20.92
N PHE A 479 21.29 3.09 -22.03
CA PHE A 479 19.96 2.48 -22.10
C PHE A 479 19.98 1.25 -23.02
N ALA A 480 19.01 0.37 -22.79
CA ALA A 480 18.80 -0.83 -23.58
C ALA A 480 17.41 -0.80 -24.21
N ILE A 481 17.32 -1.33 -25.43
CA ILE A 481 16.06 -1.49 -26.15
C ILE A 481 15.89 -2.91 -26.65
N ILE A 482 14.67 -3.44 -26.55
CA ILE A 482 14.25 -4.60 -27.33
C ILE A 482 13.60 -4.09 -28.61
N HIS A 483 14.07 -4.56 -29.77
CA HIS A 483 13.47 -4.25 -31.07
C HIS A 483 13.44 -5.49 -31.96
N ALA A 484 12.47 -5.57 -32.86
CA ALA A 484 12.36 -6.64 -33.85
C ALA A 484 11.70 -6.11 -35.13
N GLU A 485 11.98 -6.73 -36.29
CA GLU A 485 11.34 -6.36 -37.57
C GLU A 485 9.80 -6.41 -37.46
N ASN A 486 9.27 -7.40 -36.75
CA ASN A 486 7.85 -7.55 -36.47
C ASN A 486 7.59 -7.57 -34.94
N PRO A 487 6.57 -6.86 -34.42
CA PRO A 487 6.27 -6.79 -32.98
C PRO A 487 5.77 -8.10 -32.37
N THR A 488 5.43 -9.08 -33.21
CA THR A 488 5.02 -10.44 -32.82
C THR A 488 6.17 -11.46 -32.94
N SER A 489 7.37 -11.04 -33.31
CA SER A 489 8.52 -11.94 -33.43
C SER A 489 8.95 -12.47 -32.07
N THR A 490 9.14 -13.79 -31.96
CA THR A 490 9.73 -14.45 -30.78
C THR A 490 11.25 -14.30 -30.72
N LYS A 491 11.89 -14.00 -31.86
CA LYS A 491 13.30 -13.62 -31.93
C LYS A 491 13.40 -12.10 -32.02
N VAL A 492 14.03 -11.50 -31.02
CA VAL A 492 14.21 -10.06 -30.89
C VAL A 492 15.68 -9.71 -30.86
N ASN A 493 16.00 -8.47 -31.20
CA ASN A 493 17.33 -7.90 -31.08
C ASN A 493 17.36 -6.95 -29.87
N VAL A 494 18.44 -6.99 -29.10
CA VAL A 494 18.66 -6.10 -27.96
C VAL A 494 19.82 -5.17 -28.29
N SER A 495 19.53 -3.89 -28.47
CA SER A 495 20.56 -2.87 -28.72
C SER A 495 20.86 -2.07 -27.46
N PHE A 496 22.15 -1.85 -27.20
CA PHE A 496 22.65 -1.00 -26.14
C PHE A 496 23.14 0.33 -26.71
N TYR A 497 22.79 1.42 -26.04
CA TYR A 497 23.18 2.78 -26.38
C TYR A 497 23.73 3.51 -25.17
N ASP A 498 24.54 4.52 -25.41
CA ASP A 498 25.06 5.47 -24.43
C ASP A 498 24.73 6.90 -24.89
N MET A 499 24.30 7.78 -23.99
CA MET A 499 24.12 9.21 -24.27
C MET A 499 25.45 9.96 -24.50
N PHE A 500 26.58 9.27 -24.40
CA PHE A 500 27.90 9.83 -24.72
C PHE A 500 28.67 9.02 -25.76
N ARG A 501 29.34 9.74 -26.65
CA ARG A 501 30.30 9.23 -27.62
C ARG A 501 31.72 9.54 -27.13
N VAL A 502 32.55 8.50 -26.99
CA VAL A 502 33.98 8.67 -26.76
C VAL A 502 34.66 9.02 -28.09
N SER A 503 35.40 10.13 -28.14
CA SER A 503 36.10 10.56 -29.36
C SER A 503 37.07 9.50 -29.90
N SER A 504 37.01 9.25 -31.21
CA SER A 504 37.87 8.26 -31.86
C SER A 504 39.30 8.78 -32.06
N GLU A 505 40.28 7.88 -32.17
CA GLU A 505 41.67 8.28 -32.40
C GLU A 505 41.91 8.95 -33.76
N ALA A 506 41.00 8.74 -34.72
CA ALA A 506 41.01 9.44 -36.00
C ALA A 506 40.64 10.94 -35.86
N GLU A 507 39.70 11.27 -34.96
CA GLU A 507 39.28 12.65 -34.68
C GLU A 507 40.34 13.43 -33.89
N LYS A 508 41.09 12.75 -33.00
CA LYS A 508 42.26 13.32 -32.28
C LYS A 508 43.31 13.96 -33.20
N LYS A 509 43.41 13.54 -34.48
CA LYS A 509 44.35 14.12 -35.45
C LYS A 509 43.91 15.45 -36.06
N LYS A 510 42.61 15.79 -36.03
CA LYS A 510 42.10 17.06 -36.60
C LYS A 510 42.11 18.23 -35.61
N ILE A 511 42.11 17.96 -34.30
CA ILE A 511 42.06 18.98 -33.25
C ILE A 511 43.37 18.95 -32.46
N LYS A 512 44.19 19.99 -32.58
CA LYS A 512 45.50 20.07 -31.90
C LYS A 512 45.33 20.31 -30.40
N LYS A 513 46.03 19.50 -29.60
CA LYS A 513 46.39 19.73 -28.17
C LYS A 513 45.25 19.78 -27.14
N SER A 514 44.67 18.63 -26.81
CA SER A 514 44.41 18.26 -25.42
C SER A 514 44.66 16.75 -25.22
N SER A 515 45.09 16.34 -24.04
CA SER A 515 45.45 14.95 -23.71
C SER A 515 44.32 14.16 -23.05
N ASP A 516 43.19 14.79 -22.76
CA ASP A 516 42.04 14.15 -22.14
C ASP A 516 41.12 13.49 -23.19
N LYS A 517 40.45 12.41 -22.77
CA LYS A 517 39.38 11.79 -23.55
C LYS A 517 38.22 12.77 -23.64
N GLN A 518 38.11 13.54 -24.72
CA GLN A 518 36.97 14.42 -24.91
C GLN A 518 35.71 13.57 -25.13
N ILE A 519 34.81 13.62 -24.15
CA ILE A 519 33.50 12.99 -24.16
C ILE A 519 32.56 13.93 -24.92
N ILE A 520 31.89 13.41 -25.96
CA ILE A 520 30.96 14.16 -26.80
C ILE A 520 29.53 13.77 -26.40
N ALA A 521 28.67 14.78 -26.21
CA ALA A 521 27.25 14.61 -25.86
C ALA A 521 26.40 14.22 -27.09
N GLU A 522 26.69 13.06 -27.66
CA GLU A 522 26.00 12.43 -28.78
C GLU A 522 25.68 10.97 -28.44
N VAL A 523 24.50 10.50 -28.84
CA VAL A 523 24.08 9.11 -28.66
C VAL A 523 24.93 8.19 -29.52
N ASN A 524 25.59 7.25 -28.85
CA ASN A 524 26.41 6.24 -29.49
C ASN A 524 25.79 4.85 -29.31
N LYS A 525 25.81 4.03 -30.36
CA LYS A 525 25.42 2.63 -30.26
C LYS A 525 26.61 1.80 -29.76
N VAL A 526 26.41 1.08 -28.65
CA VAL A 526 27.46 0.29 -27.99
C VAL A 526 27.52 -1.12 -28.59
N GLU A 527 26.41 -1.84 -28.64
CA GLU A 527 26.33 -3.23 -29.11
C GLU A 527 24.91 -3.60 -29.58
N THR A 528 24.80 -4.69 -30.35
CA THR A 528 23.53 -5.39 -30.62
C THR A 528 23.70 -6.86 -30.27
N LEU A 529 22.78 -7.42 -29.50
CA LEU A 529 22.62 -8.86 -29.32
C LEU A 529 21.47 -9.32 -30.21
N GLU A 530 21.76 -10.10 -31.24
CA GLU A 530 20.77 -10.54 -32.23
C GLU A 530 20.12 -11.87 -31.85
N GLY A 531 18.86 -12.07 -32.27
CA GLY A 531 18.20 -13.37 -32.21
C GLY A 531 17.83 -13.89 -30.81
N LYS A 532 17.68 -12.99 -29.84
CA LYS A 532 17.33 -13.28 -28.43
C LYS A 532 15.86 -13.66 -28.25
N GLN A 533 15.56 -14.38 -27.18
CA GLN A 533 14.19 -14.72 -26.76
C GLN A 533 13.89 -14.03 -25.43
N CYS A 534 13.53 -12.75 -25.49
CA CYS A 534 13.18 -11.95 -24.31
C CYS A 534 12.08 -10.94 -24.65
N ASN A 535 11.30 -10.54 -23.65
CA ASN A 535 10.24 -9.54 -23.77
C ASN A 535 10.36 -8.40 -22.74
N CYS A 536 11.14 -8.61 -21.67
CA CYS A 536 11.38 -7.62 -20.62
C CYS A 536 12.88 -7.46 -20.36
N ILE A 537 13.26 -6.25 -19.91
CA ILE A 537 14.62 -5.88 -19.54
C ILE A 537 14.62 -5.35 -18.11
N PHE A 538 15.54 -5.83 -17.28
CA PHE A 538 15.72 -5.39 -15.90
C PHE A 538 17.18 -5.07 -15.61
N TRP A 539 17.53 -3.79 -15.58
CA TRP A 539 18.85 -3.33 -15.13
C TRP A 539 19.04 -3.54 -13.63
N SER A 540 20.28 -3.86 -13.23
CA SER A 540 20.67 -3.82 -11.81
C SER A 540 20.65 -2.38 -11.29
N PRO A 541 20.15 -2.12 -10.06
CA PRO A 541 20.27 -0.82 -9.39
C PRO A 541 21.71 -0.32 -9.17
N ALA A 542 22.71 -1.17 -9.35
CA ALA A 542 24.14 -0.80 -9.37
C ALA A 542 24.65 -0.43 -10.78
N GLY A 543 23.80 -0.53 -11.81
CA GLY A 543 24.17 -0.44 -13.22
C GLY A 543 24.92 -1.70 -13.70
N ARG A 544 25.53 -1.58 -14.89
CA ARG A 544 26.41 -2.52 -15.58
C ARG A 544 25.83 -3.89 -15.96
N THR A 545 25.18 -4.59 -15.03
CA THR A 545 24.52 -5.87 -15.27
C THR A 545 23.05 -5.65 -15.60
N ILE A 546 22.56 -6.43 -16.57
CA ILE A 546 21.20 -6.40 -17.06
C ILE A 546 20.67 -7.82 -17.19
N ILE A 547 19.38 -8.02 -16.92
CA ILE A 547 18.68 -9.28 -17.15
C ILE A 547 17.72 -9.09 -18.31
N LEU A 548 17.90 -9.88 -19.36
CA LEU A 548 16.94 -10.03 -20.46
C LEU A 548 16.06 -11.23 -20.10
N ALA A 549 14.78 -10.99 -19.86
CA ALA A 549 13.86 -12.00 -19.34
C ALA A 549 12.76 -12.32 -20.36
N SER A 550 12.33 -13.59 -20.36
CA SER A 550 11.22 -14.13 -21.13
C SER A 550 10.08 -14.47 -20.14
N LEU A 551 9.26 -13.48 -19.81
CA LEU A 551 8.25 -13.56 -18.73
C LEU A 551 6.82 -13.80 -19.26
N GLY A 552 6.01 -14.51 -18.47
CA GLY A 552 4.56 -14.70 -18.69
C GLY A 552 4.15 -16.10 -19.19
N ASP A 553 2.83 -16.36 -19.18
CA ASP A 553 2.22 -17.70 -19.38
C ASP A 553 2.68 -18.47 -20.63
N SER A 554 2.94 -17.76 -21.74
CA SER A 554 3.37 -18.34 -23.03
C SER A 554 4.87 -18.18 -23.31
N ALA A 555 5.64 -17.68 -22.34
CA ALA A 555 7.07 -17.42 -22.48
C ALA A 555 7.91 -18.62 -22.01
N SER A 556 9.17 -18.65 -22.42
CA SER A 556 10.09 -19.75 -22.11
C SER A 556 10.59 -19.77 -20.67
N GLY A 557 10.42 -18.69 -19.89
CA GLY A 557 11.05 -18.55 -18.56
C GLY A 557 12.57 -18.37 -18.61
N THR A 558 13.16 -18.15 -19.80
CA THR A 558 14.59 -17.92 -19.97
C THR A 558 15.01 -16.57 -19.36
N LEU A 559 16.13 -16.59 -18.64
CA LEU A 559 16.75 -15.46 -17.96
C LEU A 559 18.20 -15.34 -18.44
N GLU A 560 18.50 -14.30 -19.22
CA GLU A 560 19.86 -14.01 -19.67
C GLU A 560 20.49 -12.90 -18.83
N PHE A 561 21.46 -13.26 -17.99
CA PHE A 561 22.29 -12.32 -17.23
C PHE A 561 23.43 -11.83 -18.12
N TYR A 562 23.46 -10.55 -18.46
CA TYR A 562 24.48 -9.94 -19.32
C TYR A 562 25.20 -8.80 -18.59
N ASP A 563 26.54 -8.82 -18.62
CA ASP A 563 27.38 -7.71 -18.17
C ASP A 563 27.76 -6.86 -19.39
N VAL A 564 27.29 -5.61 -19.45
CA VAL A 564 27.48 -4.73 -20.61
C VAL A 564 28.94 -4.27 -20.76
N GLU A 565 29.74 -4.31 -19.68
CA GLU A 565 31.14 -3.90 -19.69
C GLU A 565 32.08 -5.07 -20.03
N ASN A 566 31.88 -6.22 -19.38
CA ASN A 566 32.69 -7.43 -19.63
C ASN A 566 32.18 -8.28 -20.80
N LYS A 567 30.98 -8.02 -21.33
CA LYS A 567 30.29 -8.80 -22.37
C LYS A 567 30.07 -10.28 -22.03
N THR A 568 30.05 -10.61 -20.73
CA THR A 568 29.79 -11.97 -20.26
C THR A 568 28.30 -12.24 -20.20
N LEU A 569 27.88 -13.38 -20.74
CA LEU A 569 26.49 -13.83 -20.78
C LEU A 569 26.33 -15.14 -19.99
N THR A 570 25.39 -15.19 -19.05
CA THR A 570 25.00 -16.43 -18.36
C THR A 570 23.51 -16.66 -18.55
N VAL A 571 23.14 -17.80 -19.13
CA VAL A 571 21.74 -18.19 -19.33
C VAL A 571 21.27 -19.07 -18.17
N LYS A 572 20.08 -18.75 -17.66
CA LYS A 572 19.32 -19.52 -16.67
C LYS A 572 17.86 -19.61 -17.10
N GLU A 573 17.11 -20.41 -16.36
CA GLU A 573 15.70 -20.67 -16.62
C GLU A 573 14.96 -20.67 -15.29
N HIS A 574 13.81 -20.01 -15.26
CA HIS A 574 12.81 -20.14 -14.22
C HIS A 574 11.46 -20.25 -14.92
N TYR A 575 10.97 -21.49 -15.02
CA TYR A 575 9.73 -21.81 -15.72
C TYR A 575 8.57 -20.97 -15.19
N ARG A 576 7.78 -20.37 -16.09
CA ARG A 576 6.64 -19.48 -15.79
C ARG A 576 6.94 -18.28 -14.87
N ALA A 577 8.20 -17.86 -14.76
CA ALA A 577 8.52 -16.62 -14.05
C ALA A 577 7.66 -15.45 -14.57
N ASN A 578 7.06 -14.71 -13.64
CA ASN A 578 6.16 -13.60 -13.94
C ASN A 578 6.72 -12.24 -13.48
N GLN A 579 7.67 -12.23 -12.53
CA GLN A 579 8.34 -11.03 -12.04
C GLN A 579 9.83 -11.28 -11.82
N VAL A 580 10.62 -10.23 -12.02
CA VAL A 580 12.06 -10.14 -11.76
C VAL A 580 12.29 -8.90 -10.91
N LEU A 581 12.87 -9.07 -9.73
CA LEU A 581 13.00 -8.03 -8.71
C LEU A 581 14.44 -8.01 -8.19
N TRP A 582 15.17 -6.95 -8.49
CA TRP A 582 16.53 -6.72 -7.97
C TRP A 582 16.49 -6.25 -6.51
N ASP A 583 17.48 -6.68 -5.73
CA ASP A 583 17.77 -6.07 -4.43
C ASP A 583 18.25 -4.62 -4.61
N PRO A 584 18.04 -3.73 -3.61
CA PRO A 584 18.53 -2.35 -3.69
C PRO A 584 20.06 -2.21 -3.81
N SER A 585 20.80 -3.31 -3.59
CA SER A 585 22.26 -3.36 -3.75
C SER A 585 22.72 -3.68 -5.17
N GLY A 586 21.86 -4.29 -6.00
CA GLY A 586 22.21 -4.82 -7.32
C GLY A 586 23.04 -6.11 -7.32
N ARG A 587 23.20 -6.77 -6.15
CA ARG A 587 23.98 -8.01 -5.96
C ARG A 587 23.13 -9.28 -6.13
N THR A 588 21.83 -9.18 -5.86
CA THR A 588 20.90 -10.31 -5.77
C THR A 588 19.62 -10.01 -6.54
N VAL A 589 19.15 -10.95 -7.33
CA VAL A 589 17.84 -10.85 -7.98
C VAL A 589 16.93 -11.98 -7.50
N ALA A 590 15.69 -11.64 -7.18
CA ALA A 590 14.62 -12.60 -7.00
C ALA A 590 13.85 -12.73 -8.31
N THR A 591 13.60 -13.96 -8.76
CA THR A 591 12.60 -14.23 -9.80
C THR A 591 11.50 -15.09 -9.21
N THR A 592 10.25 -14.79 -9.54
CA THR A 592 9.08 -15.37 -8.87
C THR A 592 8.07 -15.95 -9.82
N VAL A 593 7.28 -16.90 -9.32
CA VAL A 593 6.01 -17.35 -9.88
C VAL A 593 4.96 -17.06 -8.81
N SER A 594 4.08 -16.11 -9.08
CA SER A 594 3.02 -15.67 -8.14
C SER A 594 1.64 -15.66 -8.79
N GLN A 595 0.62 -15.85 -7.97
CA GLN A 595 -0.78 -15.78 -8.39
C GLN A 595 -1.49 -14.60 -7.69
N PRO A 596 -2.51 -13.99 -8.32
CA PRO A 596 -3.28 -12.93 -7.67
C PRO A 596 -4.12 -13.47 -6.51
N ILE A 597 -4.28 -12.66 -5.45
CA ILE A 597 -5.22 -12.95 -4.37
C ILE A 597 -6.65 -12.85 -4.95
N GLY A 598 -7.38 -13.98 -4.94
CA GLY A 598 -8.77 -14.05 -5.42
C GLY A 598 -8.98 -14.63 -6.83
N GLY A 599 -7.95 -15.17 -7.50
CA GLY A 599 -8.14 -15.80 -8.82
C GLY A 599 -7.04 -16.76 -9.26
N GLY A 600 -7.36 -17.61 -10.24
CA GLY A 600 -6.37 -18.37 -11.03
C GLY A 600 -5.66 -19.55 -10.35
N HIS A 601 -6.05 -19.94 -9.13
CA HIS A 601 -5.33 -20.87 -8.25
C HIS A 601 -4.78 -22.15 -8.90
N PHE A 602 -5.51 -22.75 -9.84
CA PHE A 602 -5.11 -24.03 -10.46
C PHE A 602 -3.96 -23.91 -11.48
N LYS A 603 -3.68 -22.72 -12.02
CA LYS A 603 -2.68 -22.55 -13.10
C LYS A 603 -1.23 -22.58 -12.58
N PHE A 604 -1.00 -22.05 -11.38
CA PHE A 604 0.33 -21.78 -10.82
C PHE A 604 0.73 -22.72 -9.66
N ALA A 605 -0.20 -23.56 -9.18
CA ALA A 605 -0.07 -24.33 -7.94
C ALA A 605 1.19 -25.22 -7.81
N MET A 606 1.76 -25.71 -8.91
CA MET A 606 2.97 -26.55 -8.87
C MET A 606 4.29 -25.75 -8.84
N ASP A 607 4.29 -24.54 -9.41
CA ASP A 607 5.50 -23.75 -9.67
C ASP A 607 5.62 -22.52 -8.74
N ASN A 608 4.55 -22.20 -7.99
CA ASN A 608 4.45 -21.05 -7.09
C ASN A 608 5.65 -20.94 -6.13
N GLY A 609 6.32 -19.79 -6.13
CA GLY A 609 7.49 -19.55 -5.27
C GLY A 609 8.47 -18.51 -5.78
N TYR A 610 9.68 -18.52 -5.23
CA TYR A 610 10.79 -17.66 -5.64
C TYR A 610 12.13 -18.41 -5.73
N ILE A 611 12.97 -17.95 -6.64
CA ILE A 611 14.38 -18.33 -6.73
C ILE A 611 15.23 -17.07 -6.57
N LEU A 612 16.19 -17.11 -5.65
CA LEU A 612 17.20 -16.06 -5.49
C LEU A 612 18.45 -16.42 -6.30
N TRP A 613 18.94 -15.47 -7.08
CA TRP A 613 20.16 -15.57 -7.87
C TRP A 613 21.11 -14.43 -7.51
N THR A 614 22.41 -14.68 -7.55
CA THR A 614 23.41 -13.59 -7.63
C THR A 614 23.24 -12.83 -8.96
N PHE A 615 23.76 -11.61 -9.05
CA PHE A 615 23.92 -10.86 -10.31
C PHE A 615 24.67 -11.62 -11.43
N GLN A 616 25.44 -12.66 -11.09
CA GLN A 616 26.14 -13.53 -12.04
C GLN A 616 25.31 -14.75 -12.50
N GLY A 617 24.03 -14.84 -12.13
CA GLY A 617 23.16 -15.98 -12.46
C GLY A 617 23.41 -17.26 -11.66
N LYS A 618 24.26 -17.24 -10.62
CA LYS A 618 24.35 -18.37 -9.67
C LYS A 618 23.14 -18.40 -8.74
N GLN A 619 22.44 -19.54 -8.69
CA GLN A 619 21.35 -19.78 -7.73
C GLN A 619 21.87 -19.80 -6.28
N LEU A 620 21.14 -19.15 -5.38
CA LEU A 620 21.45 -19.05 -3.95
C LEU A 620 20.50 -19.90 -3.10
N SER A 621 19.19 -19.70 -3.29
CA SER A 621 18.13 -20.41 -2.58
C SER A 621 16.88 -20.49 -3.46
N GLN A 622 16.02 -21.47 -3.19
CA GLN A 622 14.73 -21.63 -3.84
C GLN A 622 13.71 -22.02 -2.78
N ALA A 623 12.54 -21.39 -2.80
CA ALA A 623 11.43 -21.71 -1.91
C ALA A 623 10.14 -21.79 -2.72
N SER A 624 9.43 -22.91 -2.56
CA SER A 624 8.14 -23.17 -3.22
C SER A 624 7.03 -23.20 -2.18
N PHE A 625 5.87 -22.67 -2.54
CA PHE A 625 4.70 -22.56 -1.67
C PHE A 625 3.46 -22.93 -2.47
N GLU A 626 2.49 -23.62 -1.86
CA GLU A 626 1.23 -23.96 -2.55
C GLU A 626 0.48 -22.71 -3.06
N THR A 627 0.46 -21.65 -2.25
CA THR A 627 -0.25 -20.40 -2.52
C THR A 627 0.66 -19.19 -2.34
N PHE A 628 1.40 -18.81 -3.39
CA PHE A 628 2.34 -17.68 -3.37
C PHE A 628 1.76 -16.42 -4.01
N TYR A 629 1.66 -15.32 -3.25
CA TYR A 629 0.99 -14.09 -3.71
C TYR A 629 1.94 -12.95 -4.05
N GLN A 630 2.96 -12.72 -3.22
CA GLN A 630 3.79 -11.52 -3.37
C GLN A 630 5.19 -11.71 -2.78
N PHE A 631 6.17 -11.12 -3.46
CA PHE A 631 7.53 -10.88 -3.00
C PHE A 631 7.82 -9.38 -3.11
N GLN A 632 8.42 -8.78 -2.09
CA GLN A 632 8.98 -7.42 -2.19
C GLN A 632 10.31 -7.33 -1.43
N TRP A 633 11.38 -6.87 -2.09
CA TRP A 633 12.56 -6.38 -1.37
C TRP A 633 12.19 -5.16 -0.52
N ARG A 634 12.77 -5.05 0.67
CA ARG A 634 12.71 -3.83 1.49
C ARG A 634 13.57 -2.77 0.79
N PRO A 635 13.01 -1.62 0.36
CA PRO A 635 13.79 -0.58 -0.30
C PRO A 635 14.91 -0.03 0.59
N ARG A 636 16.00 0.43 -0.01
CA ARG A 636 17.12 1.09 0.68
C ARG A 636 17.54 2.34 -0.09
N GLU A 637 17.51 3.48 0.59
CA GLU A 637 18.07 4.73 0.04
C GLU A 637 19.60 4.69 0.01
N LYS A 638 20.21 5.22 -1.05
CA LYS A 638 21.68 5.30 -1.19
C LYS A 638 22.17 6.52 -0.42
N LEU A 639 22.77 6.29 0.76
CA LEU A 639 23.28 7.35 1.65
C LEU A 639 24.69 7.87 1.29
N PHE A 640 25.42 7.18 0.40
CA PHE A 640 26.81 7.53 0.07
C PHE A 640 26.91 8.70 -0.91
N SER A 641 27.88 9.59 -0.64
CA SER A 641 28.30 10.63 -1.58
C SER A 641 29.05 10.04 -2.78
N LYS A 642 29.08 10.79 -3.90
CA LYS A 642 29.88 10.41 -5.09
C LYS A 642 31.38 10.30 -4.77
N GLU A 643 31.88 11.00 -3.76
CA GLU A 643 33.28 11.00 -3.33
C GLU A 643 33.64 9.72 -2.55
N GLU A 644 32.81 9.31 -1.59
CA GLU A 644 33.01 8.07 -0.83
C GLU A 644 32.96 6.83 -1.75
N VAL A 645 32.04 6.81 -2.71
CA VAL A 645 31.97 5.74 -3.72
C VAL A 645 33.26 5.68 -4.54
N ALA A 646 33.82 6.83 -4.93
CA ALA A 646 35.10 6.90 -5.63
C ALA A 646 36.30 6.47 -4.75
N GLU A 647 36.27 6.73 -3.44
CA GLU A 647 37.29 6.22 -2.51
C GLU A 647 37.19 4.70 -2.33
N VAL A 648 35.98 4.16 -2.16
CA VAL A 648 35.74 2.71 -2.06
C VAL A 648 36.23 2.00 -3.33
N ALA A 649 35.97 2.56 -4.51
CA ALA A 649 36.46 2.03 -5.77
C ALA A 649 38.01 1.99 -5.84
N LYS A 650 38.70 3.04 -5.37
CA LYS A 650 40.17 3.08 -5.29
C LYS A 650 40.72 2.04 -4.31
N ASN A 651 40.05 1.84 -3.18
CA ASN A 651 40.49 0.99 -2.07
C ASN A 651 39.91 -0.44 -2.08
N ILE A 652 39.28 -0.87 -3.18
CA ILE A 652 38.48 -2.10 -3.26
C ILE A 652 39.19 -3.36 -2.72
N LYS A 653 40.49 -3.54 -3.01
CA LYS A 653 41.29 -4.70 -2.54
C LYS A 653 41.45 -4.77 -1.01
N LYS A 654 41.45 -3.61 -0.32
CA LYS A 654 41.50 -3.54 1.15
C LYS A 654 40.19 -4.03 1.75
N TYR A 655 39.06 -3.54 1.20
CA TYR A 655 37.72 -3.93 1.63
C TYR A 655 37.42 -5.40 1.30
N GLU A 656 37.79 -5.88 0.12
CA GLU A 656 37.70 -7.29 -0.27
C GLU A 656 38.36 -8.23 0.75
N LYS A 657 39.59 -7.92 1.18
CA LYS A 657 40.29 -8.71 2.21
C LYS A 657 39.57 -8.67 3.57
N GLN A 658 39.00 -7.54 3.96
CA GLN A 658 38.25 -7.40 5.21
C GLN A 658 36.94 -8.19 5.17
N PHE A 659 36.15 -8.07 4.10
CA PHE A 659 34.90 -8.80 3.93
C PHE A 659 35.13 -10.32 3.83
N ASN A 660 36.10 -10.77 3.05
CA ASN A 660 36.44 -12.20 2.95
C ASN A 660 36.82 -12.80 4.31
N ALA A 661 37.61 -12.08 5.12
CA ALA A 661 37.96 -12.53 6.48
C ALA A 661 36.74 -12.58 7.42
N PHE A 662 35.82 -11.60 7.33
CA PHE A 662 34.57 -11.59 8.09
C PHE A 662 33.64 -12.75 7.67
N ASP A 663 33.53 -13.03 6.38
CA ASP A 663 32.77 -14.16 5.81
C ASP A 663 33.30 -15.51 6.27
N GLU A 664 34.62 -15.71 6.26
CA GLU A 664 35.25 -16.93 6.77
C GLU A 664 35.00 -17.11 8.27
N ALA A 665 35.11 -16.03 9.05
CA ALA A 665 34.78 -16.05 10.47
C ALA A 665 33.30 -16.40 10.72
N LYS A 666 32.37 -15.83 9.93
CA LYS A 666 30.94 -16.13 9.99
C LYS A 666 30.64 -17.60 9.63
N LYS A 667 31.19 -18.11 8.52
CA LYS A 667 31.09 -19.53 8.13
C LYS A 667 31.66 -20.46 9.20
N ARG A 668 32.79 -20.10 9.82
CA ARG A 668 33.40 -20.87 10.91
C ARG A 668 32.51 -20.89 12.15
N ARG A 669 31.86 -19.76 12.49
CA ARG A 669 30.91 -19.66 13.62
C ARG A 669 29.70 -20.56 13.41
N LEU A 670 29.02 -20.44 12.27
CA LEU A 670 27.83 -21.25 11.93
C LEU A 670 28.14 -22.75 11.97
N ARG A 671 29.22 -23.20 11.31
CA ARG A 671 29.68 -24.60 11.35
C ARG A 671 30.00 -25.08 12.78
N LEU A 672 30.52 -24.21 13.65
CA LEU A 672 30.83 -24.58 15.03
C LEU A 672 29.55 -24.73 15.87
N GLU A 673 28.52 -23.95 15.58
CA GLU A 673 27.20 -24.00 16.21
C GLU A 673 26.40 -25.23 15.77
N GLU A 674 26.26 -25.48 14.46
CA GLU A 674 25.66 -26.71 13.91
C GLU A 674 26.33 -27.99 14.44
N THR A 675 27.64 -27.96 14.62
CA THR A 675 28.39 -29.10 15.14
C THR A 675 28.47 -29.12 16.67
N LYS A 676 27.95 -28.13 17.40
CA LYS A 676 28.01 -28.06 18.87
C LYS A 676 27.31 -29.25 19.53
N GLU A 677 26.06 -29.53 19.15
CA GLU A 677 25.33 -30.68 19.69
C GLU A 677 25.92 -32.01 19.21
N LYS A 678 26.28 -32.12 17.92
CA LYS A 678 26.99 -33.31 17.39
C LYS A 678 28.32 -33.57 18.13
N ARG A 679 29.05 -32.53 18.55
CA ARG A 679 30.28 -32.62 19.36
C ARG A 679 29.98 -33.03 20.80
N LYS A 680 28.97 -32.44 21.44
CA LYS A 680 28.51 -32.85 22.79
C LYS A 680 28.14 -34.33 22.82
N SER A 681 27.29 -34.79 21.91
CA SER A 681 26.86 -36.20 21.84
C SER A 681 28.04 -37.14 21.55
N ARG A 682 28.99 -36.74 20.70
CA ARG A 682 30.24 -37.50 20.49
C ARG A 682 31.14 -37.51 21.73
N ALA A 683 31.21 -36.42 22.49
CA ALA A 683 32.01 -36.32 23.70
C ALA A 683 31.40 -37.16 24.84
N THR A 684 30.09 -37.09 25.07
CA THR A 684 29.39 -37.92 26.07
C THR A 684 29.46 -39.41 25.72
N PHE A 685 29.32 -39.76 24.44
CA PHE A 685 29.51 -41.15 23.98
C PHE A 685 30.95 -41.63 24.22
N ARG A 686 31.97 -40.83 23.87
CA ARG A 686 33.39 -41.16 24.12
C ARG A 686 33.71 -41.28 25.62
N ALA A 687 33.18 -40.39 26.46
CA ALA A 687 33.34 -40.46 27.91
C ALA A 687 32.66 -41.71 28.49
N THR A 688 31.48 -42.07 27.98
CA THR A 688 30.76 -43.30 28.37
C THR A 688 31.55 -44.54 27.96
N LEU A 689 32.11 -44.58 26.74
CA LEU A 689 32.99 -45.65 26.27
C LEU A 689 34.25 -45.77 27.12
N ALA A 690 34.91 -44.65 27.47
CA ALA A 690 36.08 -44.64 28.34
C ALA A 690 35.75 -45.24 29.72
N ARG A 691 34.70 -44.75 30.38
CA ARG A 691 34.20 -45.28 31.66
C ARG A 691 33.86 -46.77 31.59
N LEU A 692 33.22 -47.22 30.51
CA LEU A 692 32.89 -48.63 30.30
C LEU A 692 34.15 -49.48 30.07
N LYS A 693 35.15 -48.99 29.33
CA LYS A 693 36.45 -49.65 29.17
C LYS A 693 37.19 -49.77 30.51
N GLU A 694 37.25 -48.70 31.31
CA GLU A 694 37.86 -48.71 32.65
C GLU A 694 37.14 -49.65 33.63
N TRP A 695 35.81 -49.70 33.58
CA TRP A 695 35.03 -50.65 34.38
C TRP A 695 35.28 -52.11 33.94
N ARG A 696 35.25 -52.36 32.62
CA ARG A 696 35.50 -53.68 32.02
C ARG A 696 36.93 -54.18 32.25
N ALA A 697 37.91 -53.29 32.24
CA ALA A 697 39.31 -53.58 32.58
C ALA A 697 39.47 -53.98 34.05
N ARG A 698 38.86 -53.24 34.99
CA ARG A 698 38.83 -53.63 36.42
C ARG A 698 38.19 -55.00 36.64
N GLN A 699 37.13 -55.30 35.88
CA GLN A 699 36.43 -56.59 35.92
C GLN A 699 37.14 -57.70 35.11
N LYS A 700 38.34 -57.49 34.56
CA LYS A 700 39.00 -58.50 33.71
C LYS A 700 39.33 -59.78 34.49
N GLN A 701 39.90 -59.67 35.71
CA GLN A 701 40.27 -60.84 36.51
C GLN A 701 39.06 -61.70 36.93
N GLU A 702 37.97 -61.07 37.37
CA GLU A 702 36.72 -61.77 37.72
C GLU A 702 36.09 -62.45 36.50
N ARG A 703 36.10 -61.81 35.32
CA ARG A 703 35.60 -62.42 34.07
C ARG A 703 36.44 -63.61 33.62
N MET A 704 37.77 -63.53 33.69
CA MET A 704 38.64 -64.68 33.38
C MET A 704 38.40 -65.84 34.34
N ALA A 705 38.19 -65.57 35.64
CA ALA A 705 37.87 -66.62 36.62
C ALA A 705 36.53 -67.31 36.31
N LEU A 706 35.48 -66.55 35.95
CA LEU A 706 34.18 -67.10 35.53
C LEU A 706 34.24 -67.88 34.21
N LEU A 707 35.21 -67.57 33.34
CA LEU A 707 35.48 -68.27 32.08
C LEU A 707 36.51 -69.41 32.23
N GLY A 708 36.76 -69.88 33.45
CA GLY A 708 37.66 -71.02 33.70
C GLY A 708 39.14 -70.75 33.40
N GLY A 709 39.55 -69.47 33.42
CA GLY A 709 40.90 -69.02 33.09
C GLY A 709 41.08 -68.56 31.64
N TYR A 710 40.06 -68.66 30.79
CA TYR A 710 40.14 -68.21 29.39
C TYR A 710 40.00 -66.69 29.27
N ASP A 711 41.00 -66.03 28.67
CA ASP A 711 40.97 -64.61 28.37
C ASP A 711 40.37 -64.36 26.98
N SER A 712 39.08 -64.03 26.96
CA SER A 712 38.32 -63.68 25.74
C SER A 712 38.74 -62.35 25.09
N GLU A 713 39.67 -61.61 25.69
CA GLU A 713 40.14 -60.30 25.20
C GLU A 713 41.63 -60.33 24.79
N ASP A 714 42.24 -61.51 24.75
CA ASP A 714 43.56 -61.76 24.20
C ASP A 714 43.45 -62.08 22.70
N GLU A 715 44.07 -61.27 21.85
CA GLU A 715 43.99 -61.42 20.38
C GLU A 715 44.72 -62.68 19.89
N ASP A 716 45.69 -63.20 20.66
CA ASP A 716 46.41 -64.44 20.36
C ASP A 716 45.53 -65.71 20.52
N ASN A 717 44.40 -65.61 21.23
CA ASN A 717 43.44 -66.72 21.39
C ASN A 717 42.47 -66.91 20.19
N PHE A 718 42.53 -66.05 19.16
CA PHE A 718 41.64 -66.12 18.00
C PHE A 718 42.30 -66.83 16.80
N VAL A 719 41.88 -68.08 16.54
CA VAL A 719 42.23 -68.77 15.28
C VAL A 719 41.29 -68.29 14.17
N ILE A 720 41.76 -67.32 13.36
CA ILE A 720 41.04 -66.88 12.16
C ILE A 720 41.07 -68.01 11.12
N LYS A 721 39.91 -68.63 10.88
CA LYS A 721 39.71 -69.63 9.83
C LYS A 721 39.00 -68.99 8.64
N GLU A 722 39.71 -68.74 7.55
CA GLU A 722 39.07 -68.48 6.27
C GLU A 722 38.39 -69.76 5.78
N VAL A 723 37.05 -69.73 5.70
CA VAL A 723 36.25 -70.82 5.13
C VAL A 723 35.78 -70.38 3.76
N VAL A 724 36.45 -70.86 2.72
CA VAL A 724 36.00 -70.68 1.33
C VAL A 724 34.79 -71.58 1.10
N MET A 725 33.59 -70.99 1.08
CA MET A 725 32.36 -71.70 0.74
C MET A 725 32.13 -71.69 -0.78
N GLU A 726 32.71 -72.66 -1.48
CA GLU A 726 32.35 -72.91 -2.87
C GLU A 726 30.92 -73.45 -2.95
N THR A 727 30.00 -72.62 -3.46
CA THR A 727 28.60 -73.00 -3.67
C THR A 727 28.44 -73.42 -5.12
N VAL A 728 28.16 -74.69 -5.38
CA VAL A 728 27.88 -75.19 -6.74
C VAL A 728 26.53 -74.64 -7.19
N LEU A 729 26.53 -73.58 -8.00
CA LEU A 729 25.32 -72.84 -8.40
C LEU A 729 24.41 -73.62 -9.36
N SER A 730 24.95 -74.59 -10.12
CA SER A 730 24.17 -75.57 -10.89
C SER A 730 25.05 -76.74 -11.30
N SER A 731 24.56 -77.98 -11.20
CA SER A 731 25.06 -79.11 -11.99
C SER A 731 24.13 -79.35 -13.18
N LYS A 732 24.70 -79.82 -14.29
CA LYS A 732 23.96 -80.18 -15.50
C LYS A 732 24.43 -81.55 -15.94
N GLU A 733 23.59 -82.57 -15.77
CA GLU A 733 23.86 -83.91 -16.25
C GLU A 733 23.50 -84.00 -17.74
N GLU A 734 24.49 -84.31 -18.58
CA GLU A 734 24.27 -84.59 -20.00
C GLU A 734 24.43 -86.10 -20.24
N LEU A 735 23.32 -86.76 -20.57
CA LEU A 735 23.29 -88.17 -20.93
C LEU A 735 23.93 -88.37 -22.31
N ILE A 736 25.17 -88.87 -22.31
CA ILE A 736 25.86 -89.30 -23.53
C ILE A 736 25.30 -90.68 -23.93
N THR A 737 24.27 -90.69 -24.78
CA THR A 737 23.84 -91.92 -25.46
C THR A 737 24.80 -92.24 -26.60
N GLY A 738 25.67 -93.22 -26.40
CA GLY A 738 26.59 -93.69 -27.44
C GLY A 738 25.89 -94.56 -28.48
N ALA A 739 26.06 -94.19 -29.76
CA ALA A 739 25.97 -95.04 -30.95
C ALA A 739 26.96 -94.49 -32.00
#